data_AF-A0A5K3FGQ3-F1
#
_entry.id   AF-A0A5K3FGQ3-F1
#
_cell.length_a   1.000
_cell.length_b   1.000
_cell.length_c   1.000
_cell.angle_alpha   90.00
_cell.angle_beta   90.00
_cell.angle_gamma   90.00
#
_symmetry.space_group_name_H-M   'P 1'
#
loop_
_entity.id
_entity.type
_entity.pdbx_description
1 polymer ?
#
loop_
_entity_poly.entity_id
_entity_poly.type
_entity_poly.pdbx_seq_one_letter_code
_entity_poly.pdbx_strand_id
1 'polypeptide(L)'
;RINENVLKSCSYNCVTCTEDAKTIYAVGSDRKVKEIAESAITLEVDSGDMLQTSIALSRSGHMLFCGGQEGHVRSYRFPFSNHNVWEDYVGHFGPIVKMQITLNDEFLVTASDDGSIMVWIIQERDGRSVKIERDVPWAEEVLITRSDLEEKNLIMSELRTRVDELKMENEYQLRLKDMNYSERIKELTEKFVKEMEALRLKNQTLRTEKEREAARHSEEMQEIMELHTRELKDLEVTSSHQLNIEVEKNTELQEKAQKMQESYESQISEMNSAKEKILEELTVFFENKLNEKTQMMESLKKENREQVVEHEVTKRLIEEDADREILDLKTQYERRLRDERDANARLRGESGIMKKKFASLQKEIEENMEELRKSHGETQKLNNVIRGQEKDIQGLKKEIQERDETIQDKEKRIYDLKRKNQELEKYKFVLTYKITELKKQIEPRENDIKNYKEQIQEMEGELERFNLQNGALDLNMVDLKEKLKATVGELKTERQINRNIHAIVRRFRIDLYNVTAKIQDPKALKEGILELYQKHIQNDLVSEATPNEEMQREFARQREHLEHTLAGVRQKLAKDAEIHRAEYIRIMHENMSLIEEINKMRIELRNSRNRIRDLEATMGINRKQGKRAREILEKITGHRPNPVIVQELAEANRALHEQSHFMHLLQDKLRLGPSACADTNNAAVVETPLSTSNTFPSSLPPLQPAGAIRPSSDPGIQEDTSRKPVKARSIV
;
A
#
# COMPACT_ATOMS: atom_id res chain seq x y z
N ARG A 1 75.65 -60.83 47.39
CA ARG A 1 77.02 -60.32 47.57
C ARG A 1 77.75 -60.64 46.27
N ILE A 2 78.25 -59.62 45.55
CA ILE A 2 78.79 -59.82 44.19
C ILE A 2 80.28 -60.13 44.24
N ASN A 3 81.05 -59.32 44.98
CA ASN A 3 82.46 -59.56 45.32
C ASN A 3 82.65 -59.41 46.85
N GLU A 4 83.76 -59.94 47.37
CA GLU A 4 84.27 -59.65 48.72
C GLU A 4 85.80 -59.53 48.78
N ASN A 5 86.30 -58.58 49.57
CA ASN A 5 87.70 -58.48 49.96
C ASN A 5 87.77 -58.31 51.48
N VAL A 6 88.58 -59.11 52.16
CA VAL A 6 88.69 -59.09 53.63
C VAL A 6 90.17 -59.10 54.02
N LEU A 7 90.65 -57.96 54.53
CA LEU A 7 92.05 -57.77 54.93
C LEU A 7 92.13 -57.58 56.46
N LYS A 8 92.47 -58.64 57.20
CA LYS A 8 92.44 -58.66 58.68
C LYS A 8 93.33 -57.61 59.36
N SER A 9 94.27 -57.00 58.65
CA SER A 9 95.21 -55.99 59.16
C SER A 9 94.79 -54.54 58.88
N CYS A 10 93.64 -54.28 58.24
CA CYS A 10 93.15 -52.94 57.96
C CYS A 10 91.66 -52.81 58.29
N SER A 11 91.31 -51.76 59.02
CA SER A 11 89.92 -51.31 59.15
C SER A 11 89.66 -50.26 58.07
N TYR A 12 88.76 -50.54 57.14
CA TYR A 12 88.33 -49.57 56.14
C TYR A 12 87.39 -48.54 56.77
N ASN A 13 87.69 -47.25 56.58
CA ASN A 13 86.93 -46.12 57.12
C ASN A 13 85.86 -45.65 56.11
N CYS A 14 86.21 -45.63 54.83
CA CYS A 14 85.34 -45.15 53.76
C CYS A 14 85.64 -45.85 52.43
N VAL A 15 84.65 -45.84 51.54
CA VAL A 15 84.68 -46.52 50.26
C VAL A 15 83.92 -45.71 49.21
N THR A 16 84.42 -45.69 47.98
CA THR A 16 83.77 -45.11 46.81
C THR A 16 83.94 -46.07 45.61
N CYS A 17 83.16 -45.90 44.54
CA CYS A 17 83.21 -46.76 43.36
C CYS A 17 83.17 -45.96 42.07
N THR A 18 83.68 -46.54 40.99
CA THR A 18 83.49 -46.03 39.63
C THR A 18 82.01 -46.07 39.23
N GLU A 19 81.60 -45.26 38.24
CA GLU A 19 80.21 -45.22 37.75
C GLU A 19 79.75 -46.57 37.16
N ASP A 20 80.67 -47.37 36.61
CA ASP A 20 80.39 -48.74 36.15
C ASP A 20 80.38 -49.79 37.28
N ALA A 21 80.62 -49.38 38.53
CA ALA A 21 80.68 -50.17 39.74
C ALA A 21 81.64 -51.39 39.71
N LYS A 22 82.60 -51.43 38.75
CA LYS A 22 83.58 -52.53 38.65
C LYS A 22 84.77 -52.37 39.57
N THR A 23 85.21 -51.12 39.77
CA THR A 23 86.38 -50.79 40.58
C THR A 23 85.95 -50.00 41.81
N ILE A 24 86.45 -50.44 42.97
CA ILE A 24 86.16 -49.89 44.28
C ILE A 24 87.44 -49.29 44.86
N TYR A 25 87.37 -48.04 45.33
CA TYR A 25 88.45 -47.39 46.05
C TYR A 25 88.12 -47.31 47.53
N ALA A 26 88.98 -47.87 48.38
CA ALA A 26 88.79 -47.90 49.82
C ALA A 26 89.98 -47.27 50.56
N VAL A 27 89.70 -46.61 51.68
CA VAL A 27 90.70 -46.01 52.57
C VAL A 27 90.52 -46.54 53.99
N GLY A 28 91.60 -46.64 54.75
CA GLY A 28 91.55 -47.25 56.08
C GLY A 28 92.75 -46.98 56.97
N SER A 29 92.81 -47.74 58.06
CA SER A 29 93.78 -47.57 59.15
C SER A 29 95.24 -47.79 58.76
N ASP A 30 95.54 -48.38 57.60
CA ASP A 30 96.89 -48.65 57.12
C ASP A 30 97.49 -47.52 56.27
N ARG A 31 96.83 -46.35 56.21
CA ARG A 31 97.26 -45.13 55.49
C ARG A 31 97.43 -45.34 53.97
N LYS A 32 96.73 -46.32 53.39
CA LYS A 32 96.73 -46.54 51.94
C LYS A 32 95.36 -46.30 51.32
N VAL A 33 95.37 -45.77 50.09
CA VAL A 33 94.25 -45.90 49.16
C VAL A 33 94.41 -47.25 48.46
N LYS A 34 93.37 -48.08 48.47
CA LYS A 34 93.37 -49.39 47.79
C LYS A 34 92.37 -49.39 46.68
N GLU A 35 92.84 -49.78 45.50
CA GLU A 35 91.99 -50.15 44.38
C GLU A 35 91.64 -51.64 44.48
N ILE A 36 90.36 -51.94 44.44
CA ILE A 36 89.81 -53.29 44.56
C ILE A 36 88.93 -53.56 43.34
N ALA A 37 89.32 -54.53 42.53
CA ALA A 37 88.56 -55.03 41.39
C ALA A 37 88.53 -56.57 41.43
N GLU A 38 87.41 -57.16 41.01
CA GLU A 38 87.24 -58.64 40.99
C GLU A 38 87.68 -59.35 42.29
N SER A 39 87.28 -58.79 43.44
CA SER A 39 87.64 -59.29 44.79
C SER A 39 89.12 -59.18 45.19
N ALA A 40 90.03 -58.83 44.30
CA ALA A 40 91.45 -58.65 44.56
C ALA A 40 91.81 -57.16 44.77
N ILE A 41 92.88 -56.89 45.51
CA ILE A 41 93.49 -55.55 45.56
C ILE A 41 94.42 -55.45 44.34
N THR A 42 94.08 -54.58 43.39
CA THR A 42 94.85 -54.38 42.14
C THR A 42 95.98 -53.37 42.33
N LEU A 43 95.77 -52.36 43.17
CA LEU A 43 96.74 -51.31 43.47
C LEU A 43 96.68 -50.91 44.95
N GLU A 44 97.84 -50.71 45.56
CA GLU A 44 97.96 -50.02 46.85
C GLU A 44 98.77 -48.74 46.67
N VAL A 45 98.17 -47.59 46.99
CA VAL A 45 98.80 -46.27 46.95
C VAL A 45 99.04 -45.81 48.38
N ASP A 46 100.31 -45.60 48.74
CA ASP A 46 100.69 -45.06 50.04
C ASP A 46 100.29 -43.57 50.15
N SER A 47 99.72 -43.19 51.29
CA SER A 47 99.33 -41.80 51.61
C SER A 47 100.38 -41.09 52.47
N GLY A 48 101.53 -41.72 52.72
CA GLY A 48 102.58 -41.17 53.57
C GLY A 48 102.09 -40.96 54.99
N ASP A 49 102.15 -39.73 55.50
CA ASP A 49 101.86 -39.46 56.91
C ASP A 49 100.36 -39.28 57.25
N MET A 50 99.50 -39.07 56.24
CA MET A 50 98.09 -38.75 56.50
C MET A 50 97.22 -40.02 56.66
N LEU A 51 96.56 -40.16 57.81
CA LEU A 51 95.49 -41.14 57.99
C LEU A 51 94.20 -40.62 57.34
N GLN A 52 93.64 -41.43 56.44
CA GLN A 52 92.46 -41.09 55.65
C GLN A 52 91.16 -41.60 56.29
N THR A 53 90.21 -40.70 56.46
CA THR A 53 88.89 -40.96 57.07
C THR A 53 87.78 -41.07 56.04
N SER A 54 87.87 -40.32 54.94
CA SER A 54 86.87 -40.31 53.87
C SER A 54 87.51 -40.30 52.48
N ILE A 55 86.80 -40.80 51.46
CA ILE A 55 87.25 -40.82 50.05
C ILE A 55 86.06 -40.49 49.14
N ALA A 56 86.30 -39.71 48.09
CA ALA A 56 85.31 -39.36 47.07
C ALA A 56 85.94 -39.34 45.68
N LEU A 57 85.36 -40.10 44.76
CA LEU A 57 85.72 -40.13 43.34
C LEU A 57 84.74 -39.27 42.55
N SER A 58 85.25 -38.41 41.66
CA SER A 58 84.43 -37.62 40.73
C SER A 58 83.74 -38.55 39.72
N ARG A 59 82.53 -38.18 39.28
CA ARG A 59 81.77 -38.98 38.30
C ARG A 59 82.52 -39.13 36.97
N SER A 60 83.26 -38.10 36.55
CA SER A 60 84.15 -38.16 35.37
C SER A 60 85.23 -39.25 35.44
N GLY A 61 85.57 -39.74 36.64
CA GLY A 61 86.69 -40.67 36.82
C GLY A 61 88.06 -40.03 36.55
N HIS A 62 88.19 -38.71 36.72
CA HIS A 62 89.46 -37.98 36.53
C HIS A 62 89.99 -37.30 37.80
N MET A 63 89.22 -37.29 38.89
CA MET A 63 89.60 -36.64 40.16
C MET A 63 89.24 -37.53 41.35
N LEU A 64 90.17 -37.65 42.30
CA LEU A 64 89.97 -38.41 43.54
C LEU A 64 90.42 -37.58 44.73
N PHE A 65 89.52 -37.40 45.70
CA PHE A 65 89.79 -36.66 46.93
C PHE A 65 89.76 -37.60 48.13
N CYS A 66 90.64 -37.38 49.11
CA CYS A 66 90.66 -38.09 50.38
C CYS A 66 90.68 -37.10 51.56
N GLY A 67 89.74 -37.25 52.49
CA GLY A 67 89.72 -36.47 53.74
C GLY A 67 90.62 -37.09 54.79
N GLY A 68 91.37 -36.26 55.50
CA GLY A 68 92.29 -36.65 56.56
C GLY A 68 91.71 -36.51 57.97
N GLN A 69 92.34 -37.20 58.92
CA GLN A 69 92.01 -37.10 60.35
C GLN A 69 92.27 -35.71 60.96
N GLU A 70 93.16 -34.90 60.37
CA GLU A 70 93.51 -33.54 60.85
C GLU A 70 92.80 -32.41 60.08
N GLY A 71 91.70 -32.71 59.38
CA GLY A 71 90.91 -31.71 58.67
C GLY A 71 91.43 -31.30 57.27
N HIS A 72 92.49 -31.96 56.82
CA HIS A 72 93.04 -31.80 55.46
C HIS A 72 92.21 -32.51 54.40
N VAL A 73 92.05 -31.88 53.24
CA VAL A 73 91.53 -32.50 52.01
C VAL A 73 92.71 -32.72 51.06
N ARG A 74 92.98 -33.98 50.72
CA ARG A 74 94.02 -34.36 49.75
C ARG A 74 93.42 -34.60 48.38
N SER A 75 93.89 -33.87 47.38
CA SER A 75 93.55 -34.09 45.97
C SER A 75 94.62 -34.96 45.32
N TYR A 76 94.25 -36.14 44.82
CA TYR A 76 95.14 -37.02 44.06
C TYR A 76 95.04 -36.76 42.57
N ARG A 77 96.18 -36.76 41.87
CA ARG A 77 96.19 -36.88 40.40
C ARG A 77 95.71 -38.29 40.03
N PHE A 78 94.56 -38.36 39.38
CA PHE A 78 93.86 -39.60 39.04
C PHE A 78 93.67 -39.71 37.51
N PRO A 79 93.70 -40.90 36.89
CA PRO A 79 94.02 -42.21 37.47
C PRO A 79 95.47 -42.29 37.99
N PHE A 80 95.70 -43.21 38.93
CA PHE A 80 97.02 -43.41 39.53
C PHE A 80 98.08 -43.83 38.50
N SER A 81 99.34 -43.50 38.78
CA SER A 81 100.47 -43.83 37.92
C SER A 81 101.67 -44.29 38.76
N ASN A 82 102.74 -44.76 38.11
CA ASN A 82 103.96 -45.21 38.82
C ASN A 82 104.58 -44.15 39.76
N HIS A 83 104.24 -42.87 39.57
CA HIS A 83 104.50 -41.80 40.52
C HIS A 83 103.19 -41.12 40.93
N ASN A 84 102.72 -41.41 42.14
CA ASN A 84 101.52 -40.78 42.68
C ASN A 84 101.86 -39.37 43.18
N VAL A 85 101.09 -38.39 42.71
CA VAL A 85 101.24 -36.97 43.06
C VAL A 85 99.93 -36.48 43.66
N TRP A 86 100.01 -35.73 44.75
CA TRP A 86 98.86 -35.16 45.45
C TRP A 86 99.14 -33.73 45.90
N GLU A 87 98.06 -32.96 46.12
CA GLU A 87 98.09 -31.61 46.71
C GLU A 87 97.18 -31.59 47.95
N ASP A 88 97.64 -30.98 49.05
CA ASP A 88 96.93 -30.93 50.33
C ASP A 88 96.32 -29.55 50.59
N TYR A 89 95.04 -29.52 50.94
CA TYR A 89 94.25 -28.33 51.22
C TYR A 89 93.80 -28.33 52.68
N VAL A 90 94.06 -27.24 53.39
CA VAL A 90 93.68 -27.07 54.81
C VAL A 90 92.37 -26.31 54.90
N GLY A 91 91.40 -26.81 55.68
CA GLY A 91 90.12 -26.13 55.89
C GLY A 91 89.51 -26.43 57.25
N HIS A 92 89.21 -27.70 57.50
CA HIS A 92 88.61 -28.12 58.77
C HIS A 92 89.64 -28.16 59.91
N PHE A 93 89.14 -28.08 61.15
CA PHE A 93 89.93 -28.18 62.38
C PHE A 93 89.81 -29.55 63.06
N GLY A 94 88.81 -30.35 62.66
CA GLY A 94 88.61 -31.72 63.11
C GLY A 94 88.67 -32.75 61.98
N PRO A 95 88.56 -34.06 62.29
CA PRO A 95 88.51 -35.13 61.30
C PRO A 95 87.37 -34.95 60.29
N ILE A 96 87.66 -35.14 59.00
CA ILE A 96 86.62 -35.11 57.97
C ILE A 96 85.83 -36.42 58.03
N VAL A 97 84.68 -36.38 58.70
CA VAL A 97 83.78 -37.52 58.92
C VAL A 97 83.13 -37.99 57.62
N LYS A 98 82.78 -37.06 56.72
CA LYS A 98 82.18 -37.40 55.44
C LYS A 98 82.53 -36.38 54.36
N MET A 99 82.58 -36.87 53.13
CA MET A 99 82.90 -36.08 51.94
C MET A 99 82.08 -36.61 50.77
N GLN A 100 81.56 -35.70 49.94
CA GLN A 100 80.73 -36.02 48.78
C GLN A 100 80.94 -34.98 47.68
N ILE A 101 81.13 -35.43 46.44
CA ILE A 101 81.16 -34.55 45.26
C ILE A 101 79.72 -34.39 44.74
N THR A 102 79.37 -33.19 44.28
CA THR A 102 78.07 -32.92 43.66
C THR A 102 77.93 -33.63 42.31
N LEU A 103 76.70 -33.93 41.88
CA LEU A 103 76.43 -34.71 40.65
C LEU A 103 77.04 -34.12 39.37
N ASN A 104 77.39 -32.84 39.39
CA ASN A 104 78.00 -32.08 38.30
C ASN A 104 79.53 -31.94 38.42
N ASP A 105 80.18 -32.57 39.41
CA ASP A 105 81.61 -32.44 39.72
C ASP A 105 82.11 -30.98 39.92
N GLU A 106 81.21 -30.00 40.13
CA GLU A 106 81.58 -28.59 40.37
C GLU A 106 82.03 -28.32 41.82
N PHE A 107 81.45 -29.04 42.79
CA PHE A 107 81.69 -28.80 44.21
C PHE A 107 82.01 -30.09 44.98
N LEU A 108 82.98 -29.98 45.87
CA LEU A 108 83.25 -30.98 46.91
C LEU A 108 82.62 -30.47 48.21
N VAL A 109 81.77 -31.25 48.85
CA VAL A 109 81.21 -30.94 50.17
C VAL A 109 81.89 -31.82 51.21
N THR A 110 82.53 -31.21 52.20
CA THR A 110 83.16 -31.89 53.33
C THR A 110 82.44 -31.53 54.62
N ALA A 111 82.22 -32.53 55.47
CA ALA A 111 81.63 -32.40 56.80
C ALA A 111 82.62 -32.94 57.85
N SER A 112 82.88 -32.14 58.87
CA SER A 112 83.87 -32.42 59.92
C SER A 112 83.22 -32.57 61.29
N ASP A 113 83.92 -33.27 62.19
CA ASP A 113 83.54 -33.41 63.60
C ASP A 113 83.62 -32.07 64.38
N ASP A 114 84.27 -31.05 63.80
CA ASP A 114 84.24 -29.67 64.31
C ASP A 114 82.88 -28.96 64.15
N GLY A 115 81.89 -29.63 63.54
CA GLY A 115 80.54 -29.10 63.33
C GLY A 115 80.39 -28.19 62.11
N SER A 116 81.45 -27.98 61.33
CA SER A 116 81.41 -27.21 60.09
C SER A 116 81.20 -28.08 58.85
N ILE A 117 80.56 -27.48 57.84
CA ILE A 117 80.43 -28.02 56.49
C ILE A 117 81.11 -27.02 55.55
N MET A 118 82.06 -27.48 54.74
CA MET A 118 82.75 -26.66 53.75
C MET A 118 82.41 -27.11 52.34
N VAL A 119 82.23 -26.13 51.45
CA VAL A 119 81.94 -26.35 50.03
C VAL A 119 83.13 -25.81 49.24
N TRP A 120 83.91 -26.71 48.67
CA TRP A 120 85.08 -26.39 47.86
C TRP A 120 84.68 -26.33 46.39
N ILE A 121 85.19 -25.34 45.66
CA ILE A 121 85.03 -25.26 44.21
C ILE A 121 86.10 -26.14 43.57
N ILE A 122 85.67 -27.15 42.82
CA ILE A 122 86.57 -28.04 42.08
C ILE A 122 87.01 -27.31 40.79
N GLN A 123 88.31 -27.27 40.51
CA GLN A 123 88.86 -26.68 39.29
C GLN A 123 89.84 -27.65 38.62
N GLU A 124 89.52 -28.08 37.40
CA GLU A 124 90.35 -28.99 36.62
C GLU A 124 91.49 -28.23 35.91
N ARG A 125 92.76 -28.59 36.19
CA ARG A 125 93.94 -27.85 35.66
C ARG A 125 94.12 -27.93 34.14
N ASP A 126 93.58 -28.95 33.47
CA ASP A 126 93.86 -29.23 32.04
C ASP A 126 92.87 -28.55 31.06
N GLY A 127 91.90 -27.75 31.56
CA GLY A 127 91.05 -26.89 30.73
C GLY A 127 90.11 -27.60 29.75
N ARG A 128 90.03 -28.93 29.79
CA ARG A 128 89.09 -29.74 29.01
C ARG A 128 87.74 -29.73 29.71
N SER A 129 86.96 -28.68 29.48
CA SER A 129 85.59 -28.59 29.97
C SER A 129 84.72 -29.74 29.45
N VAL A 130 84.65 -30.82 30.23
CA VAL A 130 83.63 -31.86 30.08
C VAL A 130 82.29 -31.16 30.20
N LYS A 131 81.46 -31.25 29.15
CA LYS A 131 80.13 -30.65 29.16
C LYS A 131 79.26 -31.41 30.16
N ILE A 132 79.18 -30.87 31.37
CA ILE A 132 78.23 -31.28 32.40
C ILE A 132 76.81 -31.21 31.81
N GLU A 133 76.10 -32.34 31.80
CA GLU A 133 74.67 -32.38 31.48
C GLU A 133 73.90 -31.63 32.58
N ARG A 134 73.22 -30.55 32.20
CA ARG A 134 72.66 -29.58 33.17
C ARG A 134 71.28 -29.92 33.72
N ASP A 135 70.68 -31.02 33.29
CA ASP A 135 69.27 -31.30 33.52
C ASP A 135 69.05 -32.38 34.60
N VAL A 136 69.31 -32.00 35.85
CA VAL A 136 68.70 -32.68 37.02
C VAL A 136 67.52 -31.81 37.47
N PRO A 137 66.26 -32.20 37.23
CA PRO A 137 65.10 -31.44 37.69
C PRO A 137 65.06 -31.39 39.22
N TRP A 138 64.68 -30.24 39.77
CA TRP A 138 64.55 -30.04 41.20
C TRP A 138 63.30 -30.76 41.72
N ALA A 139 63.32 -31.23 42.96
CA ALA A 139 62.14 -31.84 43.57
C ALA A 139 61.10 -30.76 43.92
N GLU A 140 59.91 -30.83 43.32
CA GLU A 140 58.80 -29.89 43.55
C GLU A 140 57.91 -30.27 44.76
N GLU A 141 58.42 -31.09 45.69
CA GLU A 141 57.65 -31.57 46.83
C GLU A 141 57.53 -30.51 47.94
N VAL A 142 56.30 -30.06 48.21
CA VAL A 142 55.98 -29.15 49.31
C VAL A 142 55.52 -29.96 50.52
N LEU A 143 56.29 -29.91 51.61
CA LEU A 143 55.94 -30.57 52.87
C LEU A 143 54.81 -29.79 53.58
N ILE A 144 53.66 -30.44 53.78
CA ILE A 144 52.47 -29.90 54.45
C ILE A 144 52.14 -30.82 55.63
N THR A 145 51.62 -30.28 56.73
CA THR A 145 51.23 -31.12 57.88
C THR A 145 49.98 -31.94 57.56
N ARG A 146 49.84 -33.10 58.21
CA ARG A 146 48.67 -33.95 58.03
C ARG A 146 47.36 -33.25 58.44
N SER A 147 47.41 -32.38 59.46
CA SER A 147 46.25 -31.60 59.91
C SER A 147 45.76 -30.63 58.84
N ASP A 148 46.68 -29.86 58.25
CA ASP A 148 46.35 -28.89 57.20
C ASP A 148 45.78 -29.61 55.96
N LEU A 149 46.33 -30.78 55.61
CA LEU A 149 45.84 -31.59 54.51
C LEU A 149 44.41 -32.12 54.77
N GLU A 150 44.12 -32.57 55.99
CA GLU A 150 42.78 -33.03 56.38
C GLU A 150 41.76 -31.88 56.37
N GLU A 151 42.12 -30.69 56.87
CA GLU A 151 41.28 -29.48 56.80
C GLU A 151 41.02 -29.03 55.35
N LYS A 152 42.07 -28.95 54.51
CA LYS A 152 41.91 -28.58 53.09
C LYS A 152 41.08 -29.60 52.31
N ASN A 153 41.16 -30.88 52.64
CA ASN A 153 40.32 -31.91 52.05
C ASN A 153 38.85 -31.76 52.46
N LEU A 154 38.56 -31.40 53.72
CA LEU A 154 37.21 -31.12 54.20
C LEU A 154 36.60 -29.90 53.46
N ILE A 155 37.32 -28.77 53.42
CA ILE A 155 36.91 -27.57 52.70
C ILE A 155 36.72 -27.86 51.20
N MET A 156 37.60 -28.68 50.59
CA MET A 156 37.44 -29.09 49.19
C MET A 156 36.19 -29.95 48.98
N SER A 157 35.81 -30.79 49.95
CA SER A 157 34.57 -31.56 49.89
C SER A 157 33.33 -30.67 49.99
N GLU A 158 33.30 -29.71 50.93
CA GLU A 158 32.20 -28.76 51.08
C GLU A 158 32.04 -27.83 49.87
N LEU A 159 33.15 -27.37 49.29
CA LEU A 159 33.13 -26.60 48.06
C LEU A 159 32.64 -27.42 46.86
N ARG A 160 32.98 -28.72 46.78
CA ARG A 160 32.46 -29.62 45.74
C ARG A 160 30.95 -29.81 45.88
N THR A 161 30.43 -30.10 47.08
CA THR A 161 28.98 -30.23 47.29
C THR A 161 28.26 -28.92 46.98
N ARG A 162 28.81 -27.77 47.39
CA ARG A 162 28.20 -26.46 47.08
C ARG A 162 28.22 -26.13 45.59
N VAL A 163 29.27 -26.51 44.87
CA VAL A 163 29.33 -26.39 43.40
C VAL A 163 28.28 -27.28 42.73
N ASP A 164 28.07 -28.50 43.21
CA ASP A 164 27.07 -29.42 42.62
C ASP A 164 25.63 -29.00 42.95
N GLU A 165 25.36 -28.46 44.15
CA GLU A 165 24.09 -27.78 44.47
C GLU A 165 23.80 -26.63 43.49
N LEU A 166 24.77 -25.72 43.29
CA LEU A 166 24.63 -24.58 42.39
C LEU A 166 24.46 -24.99 40.92
N LYS A 167 25.08 -26.10 40.48
CA LYS A 167 24.81 -26.68 39.15
C LYS A 167 23.36 -27.14 39.02
N MET A 168 22.86 -27.90 40.01
CA MET A 168 21.48 -28.41 40.00
C MET A 168 20.45 -27.27 40.04
N GLU A 169 20.68 -26.23 40.84
CA GLU A 169 19.82 -25.06 40.91
C GLU A 169 19.83 -24.27 39.58
N ASN A 170 21.00 -24.07 38.97
CA ASN A 170 21.11 -23.40 37.67
C ASN A 170 20.47 -24.21 36.53
N GLU A 171 20.67 -25.54 36.51
CA GLU A 171 20.03 -26.43 35.54
C GLU A 171 18.50 -26.43 35.69
N TYR A 172 17.98 -26.43 36.92
CA TYR A 172 16.56 -26.30 37.19
C TYR A 172 15.99 -24.95 36.71
N GLN A 173 16.70 -23.84 36.96
CA GLN A 173 16.33 -22.50 36.48
C GLN A 173 16.36 -22.40 34.94
N LEU A 174 17.32 -23.05 34.27
CA LEU A 174 17.38 -23.17 32.82
C LEU A 174 16.15 -23.92 32.28
N ARG A 175 15.84 -25.10 32.82
CA ARG A 175 14.66 -25.89 32.42
C ARG A 175 13.34 -25.13 32.63
N LEU A 176 13.20 -24.37 33.72
CA LEU A 176 12.05 -23.49 33.96
C LEU A 176 11.91 -22.40 32.88
N LYS A 177 13.04 -21.75 32.51
CA LYS A 177 13.06 -20.74 31.44
C LYS A 177 12.72 -21.36 30.09
N ASP A 178 13.31 -22.50 29.75
CA ASP A 178 13.03 -23.21 28.50
C ASP A 178 11.56 -23.64 28.40
N MET A 179 10.96 -24.11 29.50
CA MET A 179 9.54 -24.42 29.57
C MET A 179 8.68 -23.18 29.33
N ASN A 180 8.95 -22.07 30.03
CA ASN A 180 8.22 -20.81 29.86
C ASN A 180 8.37 -20.23 28.44
N TYR A 181 9.56 -20.28 27.85
CA TYR A 181 9.79 -19.84 26.47
C TYR A 181 9.10 -20.76 25.45
N SER A 182 9.14 -22.08 25.65
CA SER A 182 8.43 -23.07 24.83
C SER A 182 6.91 -22.84 24.86
N GLU A 183 6.34 -22.60 26.04
CA GLU A 183 4.93 -22.28 26.21
C GLU A 183 4.58 -20.94 25.54
N ARG A 184 5.38 -19.90 25.75
CA ARG A 184 5.17 -18.60 25.10
C ARG A 184 5.27 -18.66 23.58
N ILE A 185 6.20 -19.46 23.03
CA ILE A 185 6.30 -19.72 21.59
C ILE A 185 5.05 -20.44 21.08
N LYS A 186 4.52 -21.43 21.80
CA LYS A 186 3.27 -22.11 21.44
C LYS A 186 2.09 -21.14 21.43
N GLU A 187 1.90 -20.33 22.48
CA GLU A 187 0.85 -19.31 22.53
C GLU A 187 0.90 -18.34 21.34
N LEU A 188 2.11 -17.88 21.00
CA LEU A 188 2.31 -16.93 19.90
C LEU A 188 2.04 -17.61 18.55
N THR A 189 2.51 -18.85 18.37
CA THR A 189 2.28 -19.66 17.17
C THR A 189 0.78 -19.93 16.98
N GLU A 190 0.06 -20.28 18.04
CA GLU A 190 -1.38 -20.53 17.98
C GLU A 190 -2.18 -19.26 17.63
N LYS A 191 -1.78 -18.08 18.15
CA LYS A 191 -2.35 -16.79 17.75
C LYS A 191 -2.13 -16.50 16.27
N PHE A 192 -0.89 -16.65 15.78
CA PHE A 192 -0.58 -16.42 14.36
C PHE A 192 -1.28 -17.43 13.43
N VAL A 193 -1.46 -18.69 13.85
CA VAL A 193 -2.24 -19.69 13.11
C VAL A 193 -3.71 -19.26 13.03
N LYS A 194 -4.33 -18.85 14.15
CA LYS A 194 -5.71 -18.34 14.18
C LYS A 194 -5.90 -17.10 13.30
N GLU A 195 -4.95 -16.16 13.33
CA GLU A 195 -4.97 -14.97 12.47
C GLU A 195 -4.81 -15.33 10.98
N MET A 196 -3.90 -16.25 10.64
CA MET A 196 -3.77 -16.75 9.27
C MET A 196 -5.03 -17.48 8.78
N GLU A 197 -5.67 -18.28 9.62
CA GLU A 197 -6.92 -18.97 9.29
C GLU A 197 -8.07 -17.98 9.09
N ALA A 198 -8.19 -16.97 9.96
CA ALA A 198 -9.16 -15.89 9.80
C ALA A 198 -8.93 -15.08 8.50
N LEU A 199 -7.67 -14.77 8.16
CA LEU A 199 -7.31 -14.08 6.91
C LEU A 199 -7.53 -14.95 5.67
N ARG A 200 -7.32 -16.27 5.76
CA ARG A 200 -7.66 -17.23 4.69
C ARG A 200 -9.16 -17.32 4.48
N LEU A 201 -9.94 -17.44 5.55
CA LEU A 201 -11.40 -17.47 5.47
C LEU A 201 -11.95 -16.17 4.87
N LYS A 202 -11.44 -15.01 5.32
CA LYS A 202 -11.80 -13.69 4.75
C LYS A 202 -11.42 -13.55 3.28
N ASN A 203 -10.26 -14.08 2.86
CA ASN A 203 -9.90 -14.14 1.43
C ASN A 203 -10.84 -15.04 0.65
N GLN A 204 -11.26 -16.17 1.22
CA GLN A 204 -12.18 -17.10 0.57
C GLN A 204 -13.58 -16.46 0.41
N THR A 205 -14.11 -15.78 1.44
CA THR A 205 -15.39 -15.07 1.33
C THR A 205 -15.32 -13.95 0.29
N LEU A 206 -14.27 -13.11 0.31
CA LEU A 206 -14.07 -12.05 -0.68
C LEU A 206 -13.93 -12.58 -2.11
N ARG A 207 -13.32 -13.76 -2.31
CA ARG A 207 -13.30 -14.43 -3.63
C ARG A 207 -14.70 -14.85 -4.06
N THR A 208 -15.48 -15.49 -3.19
CA THR A 208 -16.86 -15.89 -3.51
C THR A 208 -17.79 -14.69 -3.74
N GLU A 209 -17.60 -13.57 -3.04
CA GLU A 209 -18.31 -12.32 -3.30
C GLU A 209 -17.93 -11.72 -4.64
N LYS A 210 -16.63 -11.66 -4.96
CA LYS A 210 -16.13 -11.21 -6.28
C LYS A 210 -16.70 -12.05 -7.42
N GLU A 211 -16.70 -13.38 -7.28
CA GLU A 211 -17.28 -14.29 -8.27
C GLU A 211 -18.80 -14.08 -8.41
N ARG A 212 -19.51 -13.79 -7.31
CA ARG A 212 -20.95 -13.51 -7.29
C ARG A 212 -21.33 -12.14 -7.89
N GLU A 213 -20.51 -11.11 -7.71
CA GLU A 213 -20.69 -9.82 -8.40
C GLU A 213 -20.31 -9.93 -9.89
N ALA A 214 -19.24 -10.66 -10.23
CA ALA A 214 -18.87 -10.91 -11.62
C ALA A 214 -19.95 -11.70 -12.38
N ALA A 215 -20.58 -12.69 -11.74
CA ALA A 215 -21.72 -13.41 -12.30
C ALA A 215 -22.91 -12.47 -12.54
N ARG A 216 -23.30 -11.66 -11.54
CA ARG A 216 -24.38 -10.66 -11.69
C ARG A 216 -24.13 -9.68 -12.81
N HIS A 217 -22.94 -9.10 -12.90
CA HIS A 217 -22.60 -8.19 -14.01
C HIS A 217 -22.55 -8.89 -15.37
N SER A 218 -22.25 -10.19 -15.42
CA SER A 218 -22.34 -10.99 -16.66
C SER A 218 -23.80 -11.23 -17.06
N GLU A 219 -24.69 -11.50 -16.10
CA GLU A 219 -26.14 -11.63 -16.32
C GLU A 219 -26.74 -10.28 -16.77
N GLU A 220 -26.46 -9.18 -16.08
CA GLU A 220 -26.87 -7.81 -16.45
C GLU A 220 -26.40 -7.44 -17.87
N MET A 221 -25.14 -7.72 -18.20
CA MET A 221 -24.60 -7.48 -19.54
C MET A 221 -25.32 -8.33 -20.60
N GLN A 222 -25.63 -9.58 -20.29
CA GLN A 222 -26.36 -10.47 -21.19
C GLN A 222 -27.82 -10.02 -21.38
N GLU A 223 -28.52 -9.61 -20.32
CA GLU A 223 -29.88 -9.03 -20.42
C GLU A 223 -29.89 -7.77 -21.29
N ILE A 224 -28.90 -6.88 -21.15
CA ILE A 224 -28.75 -5.68 -21.98
C ILE A 224 -28.44 -6.04 -23.44
N MET A 225 -27.60 -7.05 -23.69
CA MET A 225 -27.34 -7.56 -25.05
C MET A 225 -28.60 -8.19 -25.68
N GLU A 226 -29.38 -8.96 -24.90
CA GLU A 226 -30.65 -9.53 -25.36
C GLU A 226 -31.72 -8.46 -25.59
N LEU A 227 -31.75 -7.39 -24.80
CA LEU A 227 -32.62 -6.24 -25.02
C LEU A 227 -32.25 -5.50 -26.31
N HIS A 228 -30.98 -5.10 -26.48
CA HIS A 228 -30.53 -4.45 -27.72
C HIS A 228 -30.73 -5.33 -28.96
N THR A 229 -30.52 -6.65 -28.88
CA THR A 229 -30.77 -7.55 -30.03
C THR A 229 -32.25 -7.78 -30.31
N ARG A 230 -33.14 -7.61 -29.33
CA ARG A 230 -34.59 -7.50 -29.55
C ARG A 230 -34.95 -6.16 -30.21
N GLU A 231 -34.47 -5.04 -29.68
CA GLU A 231 -34.72 -3.70 -30.24
C GLU A 231 -34.22 -3.56 -31.69
N LEU A 232 -33.04 -4.12 -32.00
CA LEU A 232 -32.51 -4.17 -33.37
C LEU A 232 -33.41 -4.99 -34.30
N LYS A 233 -33.93 -6.15 -33.86
CA LYS A 233 -34.88 -6.94 -34.66
C LYS A 233 -36.20 -6.21 -34.86
N ASP A 234 -36.72 -5.53 -33.86
CA ASP A 234 -37.95 -4.76 -33.98
C ASP A 234 -37.76 -3.56 -34.92
N LEU A 235 -36.58 -2.93 -34.91
CA LEU A 235 -36.18 -1.90 -35.90
C LEU A 235 -36.03 -2.49 -37.31
N GLU A 236 -35.41 -3.67 -37.48
CA GLU A 236 -35.33 -4.35 -38.77
C GLU A 236 -36.71 -4.73 -39.31
N VAL A 237 -37.60 -5.24 -38.46
CA VAL A 237 -38.97 -5.62 -38.83
C VAL A 237 -39.81 -4.39 -39.20
N THR A 238 -39.74 -3.32 -38.41
CA THR A 238 -40.49 -2.07 -38.71
C THR A 238 -39.95 -1.37 -39.96
N SER A 239 -38.63 -1.34 -40.17
CA SER A 239 -38.01 -0.82 -41.39
C SER A 239 -38.36 -1.68 -42.61
N SER A 240 -38.31 -3.01 -42.50
CA SER A 240 -38.72 -3.93 -43.57
C SER A 240 -40.20 -3.80 -43.91
N HIS A 241 -41.06 -3.60 -42.91
CA HIS A 241 -42.49 -3.38 -43.12
C HIS A 241 -42.76 -2.05 -43.85
N GLN A 242 -42.07 -0.97 -43.47
CA GLN A 242 -42.13 0.31 -44.20
C GLN A 242 -41.61 0.17 -45.63
N LEU A 243 -40.51 -0.56 -45.84
CA LEU A 243 -39.96 -0.84 -47.16
C LEU A 243 -40.97 -1.61 -48.03
N ASN A 244 -41.63 -2.62 -47.47
CA ASN A 244 -42.67 -3.39 -48.16
C ASN A 244 -43.87 -2.51 -48.55
N ILE A 245 -44.35 -1.62 -47.66
CA ILE A 245 -45.44 -0.67 -47.97
C ILE A 245 -45.04 0.28 -49.11
N GLU A 246 -43.82 0.80 -49.12
CA GLU A 246 -43.35 1.66 -50.21
C GLU A 246 -43.12 0.88 -51.51
N VAL A 247 -42.68 -0.39 -51.45
CA VAL A 247 -42.63 -1.28 -52.61
C VAL A 247 -44.04 -1.55 -53.15
N GLU A 248 -45.01 -1.87 -52.30
CA GLU A 248 -46.42 -2.07 -52.71
C GLU A 248 -46.98 -0.82 -53.40
N LYS A 249 -46.82 0.38 -52.81
CA LYS A 249 -47.19 1.65 -53.45
C LYS A 249 -46.51 1.86 -54.80
N ASN A 250 -45.21 1.53 -54.90
CA ASN A 250 -44.47 1.72 -56.13
C ASN A 250 -44.95 0.74 -57.22
N THR A 251 -45.27 -0.51 -56.86
CA THR A 251 -45.91 -1.47 -57.77
C THR A 251 -47.32 -1.03 -58.20
N GLU A 252 -48.14 -0.49 -57.29
CA GLU A 252 -49.45 0.09 -57.63
C GLU A 252 -49.32 1.28 -58.58
N LEU A 253 -48.35 2.17 -58.35
CA LEU A 253 -48.08 3.32 -59.22
C LEU A 253 -47.58 2.87 -60.60
N GLN A 254 -46.74 1.84 -60.64
CA GLN A 254 -46.23 1.24 -61.88
C GLN A 254 -47.36 0.55 -62.67
N GLU A 255 -48.26 -0.19 -62.01
CA GLU A 255 -49.46 -0.72 -62.65
C GLU A 255 -50.39 0.39 -63.19
N LYS A 256 -50.61 1.47 -62.42
CA LYS A 256 -51.45 2.60 -62.85
C LYS A 256 -50.83 3.32 -64.05
N ALA A 257 -49.50 3.50 -64.04
CA ALA A 257 -48.75 4.06 -65.17
C ALA A 257 -48.84 3.15 -66.41
N GLN A 258 -48.69 1.83 -66.24
CA GLN A 258 -48.77 0.87 -67.34
C GLN A 258 -50.19 0.81 -67.94
N LYS A 259 -51.24 0.72 -67.11
CA LYS A 259 -52.65 0.77 -67.58
C LYS A 259 -52.97 2.09 -68.30
N MET A 260 -52.37 3.20 -67.87
CA MET A 260 -52.49 4.49 -68.55
C MET A 260 -51.75 4.49 -69.90
N GLN A 261 -50.55 3.92 -69.97
CA GLN A 261 -49.78 3.77 -71.21
C GLN A 261 -50.51 2.85 -72.21
N GLU A 262 -51.00 1.69 -71.78
CA GLU A 262 -51.80 0.77 -72.62
C GLU A 262 -53.05 1.44 -73.18
N SER A 263 -53.74 2.28 -72.38
CA SER A 263 -54.88 3.08 -72.85
C SER A 263 -54.48 4.12 -73.91
N TYR A 264 -53.35 4.81 -73.74
CA TYR A 264 -52.84 5.75 -74.75
C TYR A 264 -52.36 5.04 -76.01
N GLU A 265 -51.71 3.88 -75.90
CA GLU A 265 -51.29 3.06 -77.05
C GLU A 265 -52.51 2.54 -77.84
N SER A 266 -53.59 2.12 -77.15
CA SER A 266 -54.85 1.76 -77.80
C SER A 266 -55.48 2.95 -78.54
N GLN A 267 -55.56 4.12 -77.91
CA GLN A 267 -56.08 5.34 -78.55
C GLN A 267 -55.25 5.78 -79.77
N ILE A 268 -53.92 5.67 -79.69
CA ILE A 268 -53.01 5.95 -80.81
C ILE A 268 -53.20 4.92 -81.94
N SER A 269 -53.39 3.63 -81.60
CA SER A 269 -53.66 2.57 -82.57
C SER A 269 -54.99 2.77 -83.29
N GLU A 270 -56.07 3.09 -82.56
CA GLU A 270 -57.38 3.40 -83.13
C GLU A 270 -57.33 4.64 -84.04
N MET A 271 -56.66 5.71 -83.60
CA MET A 271 -56.46 6.93 -84.40
C MET A 271 -55.62 6.66 -85.67
N ASN A 272 -54.58 5.82 -85.58
CA ASN A 272 -53.78 5.42 -86.73
C ASN A 272 -54.59 4.57 -87.71
N SER A 273 -55.35 3.57 -87.24
CA SER A 273 -56.24 2.77 -88.09
C SER A 273 -57.34 3.60 -88.75
N ALA A 274 -57.91 4.59 -88.04
CA ALA A 274 -58.88 5.52 -88.62
C ALA A 274 -58.24 6.39 -89.71
N LYS A 275 -57.04 6.94 -89.46
CA LYS A 275 -56.26 7.71 -90.44
C LYS A 275 -55.89 6.88 -91.67
N GLU A 276 -55.47 5.63 -91.46
CA GLU A 276 -55.06 4.71 -92.53
C GLU A 276 -56.25 4.34 -93.44
N LYS A 277 -57.42 4.03 -92.88
CA LYS A 277 -58.67 3.85 -93.64
C LYS A 277 -59.05 5.09 -94.45
N ILE A 278 -58.98 6.29 -93.85
CA ILE A 278 -59.26 7.56 -94.57
C ILE A 278 -58.25 7.78 -95.71
N LEU A 279 -56.98 7.40 -95.52
CA LEU A 279 -55.97 7.46 -96.58
C LEU A 279 -56.24 6.44 -97.69
N GLU A 280 -56.63 5.20 -97.37
CA GLU A 280 -57.03 4.19 -98.36
C GLU A 280 -58.25 4.65 -99.17
N GLU A 281 -59.32 5.10 -98.50
CA GLU A 281 -60.53 5.64 -99.15
C GLU A 281 -60.21 6.80 -100.09
N LEU A 282 -59.34 7.72 -99.67
CA LEU A 282 -58.90 8.85 -100.47
C LEU A 282 -58.03 8.41 -101.66
N THR A 283 -57.18 7.40 -101.46
CA THR A 283 -56.32 6.84 -102.53
C THR A 283 -57.17 6.16 -103.59
N VAL A 284 -58.10 5.28 -103.19
CA VAL A 284 -59.06 4.62 -104.08
C VAL A 284 -59.96 5.63 -104.81
N PHE A 285 -60.38 6.71 -104.14
CA PHE A 285 -61.12 7.80 -104.80
C PHE A 285 -60.30 8.46 -105.91
N PHE A 286 -59.02 8.76 -105.66
CA PHE A 286 -58.15 9.36 -106.66
C PHE A 286 -57.76 8.39 -107.79
N GLU A 287 -57.53 7.10 -107.49
CA GLU A 287 -57.29 6.07 -108.51
C GLU A 287 -58.50 5.88 -109.43
N ASN A 288 -59.71 5.78 -108.88
CA ASN A 288 -60.93 5.72 -109.68
C ASN A 288 -61.09 6.95 -110.58
N LYS A 289 -60.84 8.15 -110.04
CA LYS A 289 -60.93 9.40 -110.81
C LYS A 289 -59.83 9.54 -111.87
N LEU A 290 -58.64 8.98 -111.62
CA LEU A 290 -57.57 8.87 -112.59
C LEU A 290 -57.94 7.88 -113.71
N ASN A 291 -58.55 6.76 -113.37
CA ASN A 291 -59.03 5.74 -114.30
C ASN A 291 -60.15 6.28 -115.20
N GLU A 292 -61.16 6.98 -114.64
CA GLU A 292 -62.18 7.71 -115.40
C GLU A 292 -61.55 8.68 -116.41
N LYS A 293 -60.56 9.47 -115.98
CA LYS A 293 -59.86 10.42 -116.87
C LYS A 293 -58.99 9.73 -117.91
N THR A 294 -58.49 8.54 -117.62
CA THR A 294 -57.70 7.73 -118.56
C THR A 294 -58.60 7.12 -119.62
N GLN A 295 -59.75 6.54 -119.24
CA GLN A 295 -60.78 6.07 -120.16
C GLN A 295 -61.34 7.20 -121.03
N MET A 296 -61.57 8.39 -120.46
CA MET A 296 -62.01 9.57 -121.23
C MET A 296 -60.93 10.06 -122.21
N MET A 297 -59.65 9.97 -121.86
CA MET A 297 -58.56 10.22 -122.82
C MET A 297 -58.50 9.16 -123.94
N GLU A 298 -58.82 7.91 -123.63
CA GLU A 298 -58.79 6.81 -124.59
C GLU A 298 -59.97 6.86 -125.56
N SER A 299 -61.17 7.23 -125.09
CA SER A 299 -62.32 7.50 -125.95
C SER A 299 -62.06 8.70 -126.88
N LEU A 300 -61.52 9.81 -126.36
CA LEU A 300 -61.14 10.97 -127.17
C LEU A 300 -60.02 10.65 -128.17
N LYS A 301 -59.07 9.77 -127.83
CA LYS A 301 -58.04 9.30 -128.78
C LYS A 301 -58.61 8.40 -129.88
N LYS A 302 -59.65 7.61 -129.57
CA LYS A 302 -60.37 6.79 -130.56
C LYS A 302 -61.18 7.67 -131.51
N GLU A 303 -61.95 8.61 -130.96
CA GLU A 303 -62.72 9.61 -131.72
C GLU A 303 -61.80 10.47 -132.61
N ASN A 304 -60.65 10.91 -132.11
CA ASN A 304 -59.66 11.65 -132.92
C ASN A 304 -59.04 10.78 -134.04
N ARG A 305 -58.86 9.46 -133.85
CA ARG A 305 -58.41 8.56 -134.93
C ARG A 305 -59.51 8.36 -135.98
N GLU A 306 -60.75 8.24 -135.55
CA GLU A 306 -61.91 8.13 -136.44
C GLU A 306 -62.06 9.43 -137.26
N GLN A 307 -61.98 10.60 -136.61
CA GLN A 307 -61.95 11.90 -137.28
C GLN A 307 -60.78 12.05 -138.27
N VAL A 308 -59.56 11.56 -137.96
CA VAL A 308 -58.43 11.63 -138.90
C VAL A 308 -58.69 10.78 -140.16
N VAL A 309 -59.26 9.58 -140.02
CA VAL A 309 -59.61 8.73 -141.17
C VAL A 309 -60.76 9.35 -141.98
N GLU A 310 -61.79 9.88 -141.31
CA GLU A 310 -62.84 10.64 -141.98
C GLU A 310 -62.27 11.86 -142.70
N HIS A 311 -61.31 12.58 -142.12
CA HIS A 311 -60.69 13.74 -142.75
C HIS A 311 -59.82 13.36 -143.96
N GLU A 312 -59.12 12.21 -143.96
CA GLU A 312 -58.39 11.71 -145.13
C GLU A 312 -59.31 11.29 -146.28
N VAL A 313 -60.50 10.74 -145.98
CA VAL A 313 -61.52 10.42 -146.99
C VAL A 313 -62.19 11.69 -147.50
N THR A 314 -62.55 12.61 -146.59
CA THR A 314 -63.18 13.89 -146.92
C THR A 314 -62.23 14.77 -147.73
N LYS A 315 -60.92 14.75 -147.46
CA LYS A 315 -59.92 15.48 -148.24
C LYS A 315 -59.84 14.99 -149.69
N ARG A 316 -59.93 13.67 -149.93
CA ARG A 316 -59.98 13.11 -151.30
C ARG A 316 -61.24 13.54 -152.06
N LEU A 317 -62.39 13.56 -151.37
CA LEU A 317 -63.64 14.09 -151.94
C LEU A 317 -63.56 15.60 -152.21
N ILE A 318 -62.98 16.39 -151.31
CA ILE A 318 -62.78 17.84 -151.49
C ILE A 318 -61.79 18.13 -152.62
N GLU A 319 -60.77 17.31 -152.85
CA GLU A 319 -59.87 17.47 -154.02
C GLU A 319 -60.62 17.21 -155.35
N GLU A 320 -61.63 16.33 -155.39
CA GLU A 320 -62.49 16.10 -156.57
C GLU A 320 -63.65 17.11 -156.71
N ASP A 321 -64.18 17.63 -155.59
CA ASP A 321 -65.27 18.62 -155.58
C ASP A 321 -64.77 20.08 -155.67
N ALA A 322 -63.53 20.41 -155.28
CA ALA A 322 -62.97 21.76 -155.47
C ALA A 322 -62.82 22.13 -156.96
N ASP A 323 -62.55 21.14 -157.82
CA ASP A 323 -62.58 21.29 -159.28
C ASP A 323 -64.01 21.51 -159.83
N ARG A 324 -65.06 21.29 -159.01
CA ARG A 324 -66.47 21.64 -159.30
C ARG A 324 -66.95 22.92 -158.61
N GLU A 325 -66.58 23.18 -157.35
CA GLU A 325 -67.11 24.30 -156.57
C GLU A 325 -66.65 25.68 -157.06
N ILE A 326 -65.52 25.76 -157.79
CA ILE A 326 -65.13 26.97 -158.55
C ILE A 326 -66.25 27.41 -159.52
N LEU A 327 -67.13 26.49 -159.95
CA LEU A 327 -68.28 26.78 -160.81
C LEU A 327 -69.50 27.35 -160.05
N ASP A 328 -69.71 26.97 -158.78
CA ASP A 328 -70.99 27.19 -158.04
C ASP A 328 -70.94 28.27 -156.94
N LEU A 329 -69.75 28.60 -156.39
CA LEU A 329 -69.54 29.57 -155.30
C LEU A 329 -70.05 31.01 -155.58
N LYS A 330 -70.48 31.27 -156.82
CA LYS A 330 -71.04 32.54 -157.30
C LYS A 330 -72.43 32.88 -156.74
N THR A 331 -73.15 31.94 -156.12
CA THR A 331 -74.63 31.98 -156.12
C THR A 331 -75.35 32.20 -154.77
N GLN A 332 -74.72 32.00 -153.60
CA GLN A 332 -75.49 31.81 -152.34
C GLN A 332 -75.35 32.86 -151.21
N TYR A 333 -74.49 33.88 -151.32
CA TYR A 333 -74.07 34.72 -150.18
C TYR A 333 -75.11 35.71 -149.55
N GLU A 334 -76.38 35.72 -149.95
CA GLU A 334 -77.30 36.86 -149.67
C GLU A 334 -78.23 36.77 -148.43
N ARG A 335 -78.35 35.64 -147.70
CA ARG A 335 -79.68 35.29 -147.14
C ARG A 335 -80.07 35.49 -145.66
N ARG A 336 -79.22 35.48 -144.63
CA ARG A 336 -79.70 35.32 -143.22
C ARG A 336 -79.10 36.23 -142.13
N LEU A 337 -79.52 37.50 -142.12
CA LEU A 337 -79.11 38.55 -141.16
C LEU A 337 -80.32 39.14 -140.38
N ARG A 338 -81.23 38.34 -139.77
CA ARG A 338 -82.58 38.86 -139.45
C ARG A 338 -83.22 38.66 -138.04
N ASP A 339 -82.84 37.69 -137.21
CA ASP A 339 -83.79 37.15 -136.18
C ASP A 339 -83.53 37.50 -134.68
N GLU A 340 -83.03 38.71 -134.32
CA GLU A 340 -82.45 39.01 -132.98
C GLU A 340 -83.08 40.24 -132.26
N ARG A 341 -83.90 40.13 -131.17
CA ARG A 341 -84.41 41.31 -130.38
C ARG A 341 -85.18 41.15 -129.02
N ASP A 342 -86.41 40.63 -129.01
CA ASP A 342 -87.58 41.37 -128.43
C ASP A 342 -87.83 41.49 -126.90
N ALA A 343 -87.28 40.61 -126.05
CA ALA A 343 -87.99 40.08 -124.86
C ALA A 343 -88.11 40.92 -123.54
N ASN A 344 -88.16 42.27 -123.52
CA ASN A 344 -87.87 43.07 -122.30
C ASN A 344 -88.94 44.10 -121.83
N ALA A 345 -89.80 43.84 -120.82
CA ALA A 345 -90.84 44.82 -120.42
C ALA A 345 -91.51 44.85 -119.00
N ARG A 346 -91.82 43.71 -118.35
CA ARG A 346 -93.24 43.47 -117.95
C ARG A 346 -93.92 44.03 -116.68
N LEU A 347 -93.29 44.39 -115.53
CA LEU A 347 -94.05 44.59 -114.24
C LEU A 347 -93.54 45.71 -113.30
N ARG A 348 -94.45 46.49 -112.67
CA ARG A 348 -94.18 47.58 -111.68
C ARG A 348 -95.48 48.18 -111.04
N GLY A 349 -95.92 47.84 -109.80
CA GLY A 349 -96.96 48.67 -109.13
C GLY A 349 -97.81 48.18 -107.93
N GLU A 350 -97.30 48.24 -106.69
CA GLU A 350 -98.14 48.14 -105.46
C GLU A 350 -97.68 49.12 -104.35
N SER A 351 -98.57 49.96 -103.81
CA SER A 351 -98.35 50.78 -102.59
C SER A 351 -99.66 51.41 -102.06
N GLY A 352 -99.90 51.42 -100.73
CA GLY A 352 -101.04 52.19 -100.17
C GLY A 352 -101.45 52.01 -98.68
N ILE A 353 -101.20 50.86 -98.03
CA ILE A 353 -101.93 50.47 -96.79
C ILE A 353 -101.37 51.04 -95.45
N MET A 354 -100.16 51.62 -95.43
CA MET A 354 -99.36 51.84 -94.21
C MET A 354 -99.88 52.84 -93.14
N LYS A 355 -100.79 53.80 -93.44
CA LYS A 355 -100.94 55.02 -92.61
C LYS A 355 -101.78 54.94 -91.31
N LYS A 356 -102.49 53.84 -91.00
CA LYS A 356 -103.36 53.77 -89.78
C LYS A 356 -102.75 53.12 -88.54
N LYS A 357 -101.60 52.43 -88.63
CA LYS A 357 -101.00 51.69 -87.48
C LYS A 357 -100.25 52.57 -86.45
N PHE A 358 -99.98 53.83 -86.75
CA PHE A 358 -99.00 54.62 -85.97
C PHE A 358 -99.56 55.24 -84.67
N ALA A 359 -100.88 55.36 -84.52
CA ALA A 359 -101.48 56.16 -83.45
C ALA A 359 -101.70 55.42 -82.11
N SER A 360 -101.74 54.08 -82.08
CA SER A 360 -101.99 53.31 -80.85
C SER A 360 -100.74 53.13 -79.98
N LEU A 361 -99.57 53.00 -80.60
CA LEU A 361 -98.30 52.70 -79.93
C LEU A 361 -97.79 53.84 -79.04
N GLN A 362 -98.26 55.07 -79.24
CA GLN A 362 -97.77 56.22 -78.48
C GLN A 362 -98.23 56.23 -77.01
N LYS A 363 -99.38 55.60 -76.70
CA LYS A 363 -100.02 55.68 -75.37
C LYS A 363 -99.45 54.66 -74.36
N GLU A 364 -99.03 53.48 -74.82
CA GLU A 364 -98.41 52.44 -73.97
C GLU A 364 -97.00 52.85 -73.47
N ILE A 365 -96.38 53.85 -74.09
CA ILE A 365 -95.03 54.32 -73.73
C ILE A 365 -95.04 55.16 -72.45
N GLU A 366 -96.11 55.91 -72.17
CA GLU A 366 -96.17 56.84 -71.04
C GLU A 366 -96.41 56.12 -69.70
N GLU A 367 -97.22 55.04 -69.67
CA GLU A 367 -97.51 54.28 -68.44
C GLU A 367 -96.26 53.52 -67.93
N ASN A 368 -95.45 52.96 -68.83
CA ASN A 368 -94.21 52.23 -68.48
C ASN A 368 -93.10 53.12 -67.87
N MET A 369 -93.14 54.44 -68.08
CA MET A 369 -92.14 55.38 -67.57
C MET A 369 -92.29 55.66 -66.07
N GLU A 370 -93.50 55.51 -65.51
CA GLU A 370 -93.81 55.83 -64.11
C GLU A 370 -93.37 54.69 -63.16
N GLU A 371 -93.49 53.42 -63.58
CA GLU A 371 -93.03 52.27 -62.80
C GLU A 371 -91.49 52.20 -62.72
N LEU A 372 -90.80 52.50 -63.82
CA LEU A 372 -89.34 52.49 -63.89
C LEU A 372 -88.70 53.45 -62.86
N ARG A 373 -89.36 54.59 -62.58
CA ARG A 373 -88.91 55.56 -61.56
C ARG A 373 -88.95 55.01 -60.14
N LYS A 374 -89.96 54.21 -59.79
CA LYS A 374 -90.08 53.63 -58.42
C LYS A 374 -88.98 52.60 -58.16
N SER A 375 -88.77 51.69 -59.11
CA SER A 375 -87.72 50.66 -59.01
C SER A 375 -86.32 51.27 -58.83
N HIS A 376 -86.00 52.31 -59.62
CA HIS A 376 -84.71 53.01 -59.53
C HIS A 376 -84.43 53.60 -58.14
N GLY A 377 -85.45 54.11 -57.45
CA GLY A 377 -85.33 54.66 -56.09
C GLY A 377 -85.03 53.61 -55.02
N GLU A 378 -85.40 52.34 -55.25
CA GLU A 378 -85.07 51.22 -54.36
C GLU A 378 -83.65 50.70 -54.63
N THR A 379 -83.25 50.61 -55.91
CA THR A 379 -81.87 50.22 -56.28
C THR A 379 -80.83 51.16 -55.68
N GLN A 380 -81.14 52.47 -55.60
CA GLN A 380 -80.24 53.47 -55.03
C GLN A 380 -80.04 53.31 -53.51
N LYS A 381 -81.06 52.85 -52.77
CA LYS A 381 -80.95 52.59 -51.33
C LYS A 381 -80.08 51.37 -51.02
N LEU A 382 -80.29 50.28 -51.76
CA LEU A 382 -79.48 49.04 -51.62
C LEU A 382 -78.01 49.29 -51.92
N ASN A 383 -77.69 50.05 -52.98
CA ASN A 383 -76.32 50.42 -53.31
C ASN A 383 -75.59 51.19 -52.19
N ASN A 384 -76.30 52.02 -51.40
CA ASN A 384 -75.70 52.72 -50.28
C ASN A 384 -75.37 51.80 -49.10
N VAL A 385 -76.17 50.74 -48.88
CA VAL A 385 -75.89 49.72 -47.85
C VAL A 385 -74.69 48.85 -48.24
N ILE A 386 -74.62 48.44 -49.51
CA ILE A 386 -73.50 47.65 -50.06
C ILE A 386 -72.17 48.40 -49.86
N ARG A 387 -72.10 49.68 -50.23
CA ARG A 387 -70.89 50.52 -50.02
C ARG A 387 -70.47 50.66 -48.56
N GLY A 388 -71.42 50.59 -47.62
CA GLY A 388 -71.11 50.55 -46.19
C GLY A 388 -70.39 49.25 -45.82
N GLN A 389 -70.98 48.11 -46.18
CA GLN A 389 -70.43 46.79 -45.90
C GLN A 389 -69.08 46.53 -46.60
N GLU A 390 -68.90 47.01 -47.83
CA GLU A 390 -67.61 46.95 -48.55
C GLU A 390 -66.48 47.67 -47.80
N LYS A 391 -66.79 48.82 -47.18
CA LYS A 391 -65.83 49.60 -46.39
C LYS A 391 -65.44 48.90 -45.10
N ASP A 392 -66.40 48.26 -44.42
CA ASP A 392 -66.15 47.49 -43.19
C ASP A 392 -65.31 46.23 -43.49
N ILE A 393 -65.58 45.56 -44.61
CA ILE A 393 -64.76 44.44 -45.11
C ILE A 393 -63.33 44.89 -45.41
N GLN A 394 -63.12 46.09 -45.98
CA GLN A 394 -61.79 46.67 -46.18
C GLN A 394 -61.06 46.94 -44.86
N GLY A 395 -61.77 47.47 -43.86
CA GLY A 395 -61.21 47.70 -42.51
C GLY A 395 -60.72 46.41 -41.86
N LEU A 396 -61.58 45.39 -41.81
CA LEU A 396 -61.26 44.08 -41.21
C LEU A 396 -60.11 43.37 -41.94
N LYS A 397 -60.03 43.46 -43.27
CA LYS A 397 -58.89 42.90 -44.04
C LYS A 397 -57.56 43.55 -43.67
N LYS A 398 -57.53 44.86 -43.42
CA LYS A 398 -56.31 45.58 -43.00
C LYS A 398 -55.87 45.17 -41.59
N GLU A 399 -56.82 45.00 -40.66
CA GLU A 399 -56.54 44.55 -39.30
C GLU A 399 -56.01 43.11 -39.25
N ILE A 400 -56.50 42.22 -40.14
CA ILE A 400 -55.96 40.86 -40.30
C ILE A 400 -54.52 40.92 -40.81
N GLN A 401 -54.25 41.70 -41.87
CA GLN A 401 -52.89 41.84 -42.41
C GLN A 401 -51.88 42.36 -41.38
N GLU A 402 -52.25 43.39 -40.60
CA GLU A 402 -51.37 43.92 -39.54
C GLU A 402 -51.10 42.89 -38.42
N ARG A 403 -52.05 41.98 -38.14
CA ARG A 403 -51.82 40.85 -37.23
C ARG A 403 -50.93 39.77 -37.83
N ASP A 404 -51.11 39.42 -39.10
CA ASP A 404 -50.30 38.40 -39.78
C ASP A 404 -48.83 38.82 -39.88
N GLU A 405 -48.55 40.09 -40.20
CA GLU A 405 -47.20 40.67 -40.17
C GLU A 405 -46.58 40.58 -38.75
N THR A 406 -47.37 40.88 -37.71
CA THR A 406 -46.93 40.78 -36.30
C THR A 406 -46.67 39.32 -35.86
N ILE A 407 -47.42 38.35 -36.39
CA ILE A 407 -47.21 36.92 -36.15
C ILE A 407 -45.91 36.48 -36.82
N GLN A 408 -45.70 36.84 -38.09
CA GLN A 408 -44.53 36.46 -38.88
C GLN A 408 -43.22 36.95 -38.23
N ASP A 409 -43.19 38.18 -37.71
CA ASP A 409 -42.03 38.70 -36.96
C ASP A 409 -41.75 37.93 -35.66
N LYS A 410 -42.80 37.49 -34.95
CA LYS A 410 -42.66 36.66 -33.74
C LYS A 410 -42.19 35.25 -34.06
N GLU A 411 -42.70 34.63 -35.12
CA GLU A 411 -42.26 33.30 -35.59
C GLU A 411 -40.78 33.32 -35.99
N LYS A 412 -40.37 34.34 -36.76
CA LYS A 412 -38.95 34.54 -37.12
C LYS A 412 -38.06 34.68 -35.89
N ARG A 413 -38.49 35.43 -34.89
CA ARG A 413 -37.75 35.59 -33.62
C ARG A 413 -37.71 34.31 -32.79
N ILE A 414 -38.76 33.49 -32.82
CA ILE A 414 -38.77 32.15 -32.20
C ILE A 414 -37.78 31.22 -32.92
N TYR A 415 -37.72 31.27 -34.26
CA TYR A 415 -36.78 30.48 -35.05
C TYR A 415 -35.31 30.82 -34.71
N ASP A 416 -34.97 32.12 -34.68
CA ASP A 416 -33.62 32.58 -34.32
C ASP A 416 -33.22 32.20 -32.90
N LEU A 417 -34.15 32.28 -31.94
CA LEU A 417 -33.92 31.84 -30.56
C LEU A 417 -33.76 30.32 -30.47
N LYS A 418 -34.56 29.54 -31.20
CA LYS A 418 -34.46 28.07 -31.25
C LYS A 418 -33.11 27.63 -31.82
N ARG A 419 -32.63 28.29 -32.87
CA ARG A 419 -31.30 28.06 -33.45
C ARG A 419 -30.18 28.39 -32.44
N LYS A 420 -30.23 29.55 -31.78
CA LYS A 420 -29.26 29.89 -30.73
C LYS A 420 -29.28 28.91 -29.56
N ASN A 421 -30.45 28.39 -29.19
CA ASN A 421 -30.57 27.38 -28.13
C ASN A 421 -29.89 26.06 -28.53
N GLN A 422 -30.07 25.59 -29.77
CA GLN A 422 -29.35 24.43 -30.31
C GLN A 422 -27.83 24.64 -30.39
N GLU A 423 -27.37 25.86 -30.70
CA GLU A 423 -25.95 26.21 -30.65
C GLU A 423 -25.41 26.16 -29.21
N LEU A 424 -26.17 26.69 -28.22
CA LEU A 424 -25.83 26.60 -26.80
C LEU A 424 -25.82 25.15 -26.26
N GLU A 425 -26.73 24.29 -26.72
CA GLU A 425 -26.69 22.85 -26.40
C GLU A 425 -25.42 22.18 -26.94
N LYS A 426 -24.99 22.51 -28.16
CA LYS A 426 -23.71 22.03 -28.70
C LYS A 426 -22.52 22.50 -27.86
N TYR A 427 -22.49 23.77 -27.46
CA TYR A 427 -21.46 24.27 -26.53
C TYR A 427 -21.53 23.56 -25.16
N LYS A 428 -22.71 23.30 -24.62
CA LYS A 428 -22.90 22.53 -23.39
C LYS A 428 -22.32 21.11 -23.52
N PHE A 429 -22.55 20.42 -24.65
CA PHE A 429 -21.98 19.10 -24.90
C PHE A 429 -20.45 19.13 -24.98
N VAL A 430 -19.87 20.07 -25.74
CA VAL A 430 -18.41 20.23 -25.86
C VAL A 430 -17.77 20.57 -24.51
N LEU A 431 -18.37 21.47 -23.73
CA LEU A 431 -17.89 21.83 -22.39
C LEU A 431 -18.04 20.67 -21.41
N THR A 432 -19.14 19.92 -21.46
CA THR A 432 -19.35 18.73 -20.62
C THR A 432 -18.31 17.66 -20.93
N TYR A 433 -18.04 17.41 -22.22
CA TYR A 433 -16.98 16.50 -22.67
C TYR A 433 -15.59 16.98 -22.22
N LYS A 434 -15.30 18.29 -22.30
CA LYS A 434 -14.03 18.83 -21.81
C LYS A 434 -13.89 18.73 -20.29
N ILE A 435 -14.99 18.88 -19.54
CA ILE A 435 -15.02 18.67 -18.09
C ILE A 435 -14.77 17.19 -17.74
N THR A 436 -15.38 16.23 -18.45
CA THR A 436 -15.14 14.81 -18.19
C THR A 436 -13.74 14.38 -18.59
N GLU A 437 -13.20 14.89 -19.70
CA GLU A 437 -11.81 14.66 -20.11
C GLU A 437 -10.80 15.23 -19.10
N LEU A 438 -11.02 16.46 -18.60
CA LEU A 438 -10.18 17.05 -17.55
C LEU A 438 -10.30 16.28 -16.23
N LYS A 439 -11.49 15.84 -15.83
CA LYS A 439 -11.66 14.96 -14.65
C LYS A 439 -10.88 13.66 -14.79
N LYS A 440 -10.91 13.02 -15.96
CA LYS A 440 -10.16 11.79 -16.26
C LYS A 440 -8.63 11.99 -16.26
N GLN A 441 -8.15 13.23 -16.42
CA GLN A 441 -6.73 13.57 -16.25
C GLN A 441 -6.35 13.96 -14.81
N ILE A 442 -7.32 14.40 -14.01
CA ILE A 442 -7.16 14.73 -12.58
C ILE A 442 -7.17 13.47 -11.72
N GLU A 443 -8.09 12.53 -11.99
CA GLU A 443 -8.24 11.26 -11.26
C GLU A 443 -6.94 10.46 -11.05
N PRO A 444 -6.08 10.19 -12.06
CA PRO A 444 -4.80 9.54 -11.81
C PRO A 444 -3.86 10.39 -10.96
N ARG A 445 -3.86 11.72 -11.11
CA ARG A 445 -3.04 12.62 -10.27
C ARG A 445 -3.52 12.68 -8.83
N GLU A 446 -4.82 12.58 -8.57
CA GLU A 446 -5.38 12.49 -7.21
C GLU A 446 -5.01 11.15 -6.56
N ASN A 447 -5.03 10.05 -7.32
CA ASN A 447 -4.52 8.76 -6.85
C ASN A 447 -3.00 8.79 -6.58
N ASP A 448 -2.20 9.41 -7.46
CA ASP A 448 -0.76 9.60 -7.22
C ASP A 448 -0.51 10.43 -5.95
N ILE A 449 -1.24 11.55 -5.77
CA ILE A 449 -1.18 12.37 -4.55
C ILE A 449 -1.59 11.57 -3.30
N LYS A 450 -2.58 10.67 -3.40
CA LYS A 450 -2.96 9.77 -2.30
C LYS A 450 -1.83 8.80 -1.97
N ASN A 451 -1.24 8.15 -2.98
CA ASN A 451 -0.11 7.22 -2.81
C ASN A 451 1.11 7.93 -2.21
N TYR A 452 1.44 9.15 -2.66
CA TYR A 452 2.52 9.94 -2.07
C TYR A 452 2.22 10.36 -0.63
N LYS A 453 0.96 10.65 -0.26
CA LYS A 453 0.58 10.92 1.14
C LYS A 453 0.75 9.69 2.03
N GLU A 454 0.36 8.51 1.55
CA GLU A 454 0.54 7.24 2.27
C GLU A 454 2.03 6.93 2.46
N GLN A 455 2.86 7.09 1.42
CA GLN A 455 4.33 6.96 1.53
C GLN A 455 4.95 8.00 2.48
N ILE A 456 4.46 9.24 2.50
CA ILE A 456 4.92 10.25 3.45
C ILE A 456 4.57 9.84 4.88
N GLN A 457 3.35 9.33 5.15
CA GLN A 457 2.98 8.83 6.49
C GLN A 457 3.80 7.62 6.93
N GLU A 458 4.10 6.67 6.03
CA GLU A 458 4.99 5.55 6.35
C GLU A 458 6.40 6.05 6.68
N MET A 459 6.96 6.96 5.87
CA MET A 459 8.28 7.55 6.09
C MET A 459 8.34 8.41 7.36
N GLU A 460 7.28 9.16 7.70
CA GLU A 460 7.16 9.89 8.96
C GLU A 460 7.14 8.93 10.16
N GLY A 461 6.43 7.81 10.07
CA GLY A 461 6.42 6.76 11.09
C GLY A 461 7.77 6.04 11.24
N GLU A 462 8.52 5.84 10.15
CA GLU A 462 9.90 5.35 10.21
C GLU A 462 10.84 6.38 10.85
N LEU A 463 10.72 7.66 10.49
CA LEU A 463 11.50 8.76 11.05
C LEU A 463 11.27 8.89 12.58
N GLU A 464 10.02 8.74 13.03
CA GLU A 464 9.68 8.75 14.46
C GLU A 464 10.33 7.57 15.21
N ARG A 465 10.31 6.37 14.63
CA ARG A 465 11.03 5.20 15.18
C ARG A 465 12.53 5.41 15.25
N PHE A 466 13.15 5.97 14.19
CA PHE A 466 14.58 6.30 14.19
C PHE A 466 14.92 7.37 15.23
N ASN A 467 14.08 8.39 15.43
CA ASN A 467 14.26 9.39 16.48
C ASN A 467 14.17 8.77 17.88
N LEU A 468 13.22 7.85 18.12
CA LEU A 468 13.11 7.11 19.38
C LEU A 468 14.37 6.26 19.64
N GLN A 469 14.87 5.56 18.62
CA GLN A 469 16.07 4.75 18.69
C GLN A 469 17.33 5.59 18.91
N ASN A 470 17.46 6.72 18.21
CA ASN A 470 18.57 7.67 18.41
C ASN A 470 18.57 8.23 19.84
N GLY A 471 17.41 8.62 20.38
CA GLY A 471 17.30 9.05 21.77
C GLY A 471 17.73 7.98 22.77
N ALA A 472 17.38 6.72 22.53
CA ALA A 472 17.86 5.59 23.35
C ALA A 472 19.37 5.34 23.21
N LEU A 473 19.94 5.50 22.01
CA LEU A 473 21.39 5.40 21.77
C LEU A 473 22.17 6.55 22.42
N ASP A 474 21.63 7.77 22.41
CA ASP A 474 22.21 8.93 23.10
C ASP A 474 22.23 8.74 24.62
N LEU A 475 21.14 8.24 25.21
CA LEU A 475 21.11 7.87 26.63
C LEU A 475 22.16 6.79 26.95
N ASN A 476 22.23 5.73 26.15
CA ASN A 476 23.27 4.69 26.31
C ASN A 476 24.69 5.25 26.17
N MET A 477 24.92 6.21 25.26
CA MET A 477 26.20 6.89 25.11
C MET A 477 26.55 7.74 26.33
N VAL A 478 25.57 8.41 26.95
CA VAL A 478 25.78 9.16 28.21
C VAL A 478 26.14 8.21 29.35
N ASP A 479 25.36 7.15 29.55
CA ASP A 479 25.63 6.11 30.56
C ASP A 479 27.04 5.49 30.42
N LEU A 480 27.44 5.17 29.19
CA LEU A 480 28.78 4.63 28.90
C LEU A 480 29.89 5.66 29.15
N LYS A 481 29.66 6.94 28.86
CA LYS A 481 30.61 8.03 29.18
C LYS A 481 30.76 8.24 30.68
N GLU A 482 29.68 8.13 31.45
CA GLU A 482 29.73 8.23 32.92
C GLU A 482 30.46 7.03 33.53
N LYS A 483 30.17 5.80 33.08
CA LYS A 483 30.90 4.58 33.49
C LYS A 483 32.39 4.66 33.14
N LEU A 484 32.73 5.19 31.97
CA LEU A 484 34.14 5.43 31.58
C LEU A 484 34.80 6.47 32.50
N LYS A 485 34.09 7.54 32.86
CA LYS A 485 34.61 8.57 33.78
C LYS A 485 34.84 8.01 35.19
N ALA A 486 33.94 7.17 35.69
CA ALA A 486 34.07 6.51 36.99
C ALA A 486 35.29 5.56 37.02
N THR A 487 35.38 4.63 36.07
CA THR A 487 36.48 3.66 35.97
C THR A 487 37.85 4.31 35.73
N VAL A 488 37.91 5.42 34.98
CA VAL A 488 39.14 6.24 34.85
C VAL A 488 39.51 6.92 36.18
N GLY A 489 38.52 7.29 37.00
CA GLY A 489 38.73 7.79 38.37
C GLY A 489 39.35 6.73 39.28
N GLU A 490 38.76 5.53 39.33
CA GLU A 490 39.25 4.38 40.09
C GLU A 490 40.67 3.96 39.65
N LEU A 491 40.91 3.89 38.34
CA LEU A 491 42.24 3.60 37.79
C LEU A 491 43.28 4.66 38.21
N LYS A 492 42.87 5.93 38.39
CA LYS A 492 43.74 7.00 38.85
C LYS A 492 44.04 6.87 40.35
N THR A 493 43.07 6.48 41.18
CA THR A 493 43.30 6.22 42.62
C THR A 493 44.20 5.00 42.82
N GLU A 494 43.95 3.90 42.12
CA GLU A 494 44.78 2.70 42.16
C GLU A 494 46.22 2.98 41.72
N ARG A 495 46.41 3.70 40.62
CA ARG A 495 47.75 4.15 40.18
C ARG A 495 48.45 5.01 41.22
N GLN A 496 47.72 5.79 42.02
CA GLN A 496 48.32 6.61 43.08
C GLN A 496 48.69 5.79 44.31
N ILE A 497 47.82 4.86 44.74
CA ILE A 497 48.11 3.90 45.82
C ILE A 497 49.36 3.08 45.46
N ASN A 498 49.40 2.53 44.25
CA ASN A 498 50.51 1.71 43.78
C ASN A 498 51.85 2.49 43.71
N ARG A 499 51.82 3.78 43.31
CA ARG A 499 52.99 4.68 43.41
C ARG A 499 53.44 4.91 44.85
N ASN A 500 52.50 5.13 45.78
CA ASN A 500 52.82 5.33 47.19
C ASN A 500 53.48 4.07 47.78
N ILE A 501 52.93 2.89 47.52
CA ILE A 501 53.50 1.59 47.92
C ILE A 501 54.91 1.41 47.33
N HIS A 502 55.11 1.68 46.03
CA HIS A 502 56.43 1.62 45.40
C HIS A 502 57.44 2.58 46.03
N ALA A 503 57.01 3.76 46.50
CA ALA A 503 57.87 4.69 47.21
C ALA A 503 58.26 4.16 48.60
N ILE A 504 57.31 3.57 49.35
CA ILE A 504 57.56 2.92 50.64
C ILE A 504 58.54 1.75 50.48
N VAL A 505 58.27 0.82 49.56
CA VAL A 505 59.15 -0.34 49.27
C VAL A 505 60.55 0.11 48.85
N ARG A 506 60.66 1.16 48.01
CA ARG A 506 61.97 1.73 47.63
C ARG A 506 62.71 2.31 48.83
N ARG A 507 62.01 3.01 49.74
CA ARG A 507 62.59 3.60 50.96
C ARG A 507 63.06 2.51 51.92
N PHE A 508 62.23 1.51 52.18
CA PHE A 508 62.60 0.33 52.99
C PHE A 508 63.81 -0.39 52.41
N ARG A 509 63.87 -0.61 51.09
CA ARG A 509 65.02 -1.24 50.43
C ARG A 509 66.33 -0.44 50.60
N ILE A 510 66.26 0.89 50.55
CA ILE A 510 67.43 1.77 50.80
C ILE A 510 67.86 1.67 52.27
N ASP A 511 66.91 1.76 53.19
CA ASP A 511 67.20 1.65 54.63
C ASP A 511 67.80 0.27 54.97
N LEU A 512 67.27 -0.81 54.41
CA LEU A 512 67.79 -2.18 54.56
C LEU A 512 69.21 -2.32 54.00
N TYR A 513 69.48 -1.76 52.82
CA TYR A 513 70.83 -1.77 52.22
C TYR A 513 71.86 -1.08 53.13
N ASN A 514 71.49 0.06 53.72
CA ASN A 514 72.32 0.80 54.67
C ASN A 514 72.59 0.01 55.97
N VAL A 515 71.67 -0.86 56.40
CA VAL A 515 71.87 -1.78 57.53
C VAL A 515 72.75 -2.95 57.15
N THR A 516 72.56 -3.57 55.97
CA THR A 516 73.41 -4.68 55.49
C THR A 516 74.86 -4.28 55.27
N ALA A 517 75.14 -3.01 54.96
CA ALA A 517 76.51 -2.49 54.88
C ALA A 517 77.28 -2.56 56.21
N LYS A 518 76.58 -2.70 57.36
CA LYS A 518 77.16 -2.82 58.71
C LYS A 518 77.42 -4.26 59.15
N ILE A 519 77.26 -5.26 58.28
CA ILE A 519 77.26 -6.70 58.65
C ILE A 519 78.56 -7.21 59.32
N GLN A 520 79.69 -6.52 59.15
CA GLN A 520 80.96 -6.87 59.78
C GLN A 520 81.11 -6.37 61.24
N ASP A 521 80.22 -5.50 61.73
CA ASP A 521 80.17 -5.07 63.14
C ASP A 521 78.84 -5.53 63.80
N PRO A 522 78.87 -6.56 64.65
CA PRO A 522 77.68 -7.08 65.33
C PRO A 522 76.93 -6.07 66.21
N LYS A 523 77.61 -5.03 66.73
CA LYS A 523 76.95 -4.01 67.57
C LYS A 523 76.21 -3.00 66.71
N ALA A 524 76.89 -2.42 65.71
CA ALA A 524 76.31 -1.45 64.80
C ALA A 524 75.18 -2.05 63.92
N LEU A 525 75.24 -3.36 63.62
CA LEU A 525 74.15 -4.09 62.96
C LEU A 525 72.90 -4.18 63.84
N LYS A 526 73.05 -4.54 65.13
CA LYS A 526 71.93 -4.64 66.08
C LYS A 526 71.20 -3.30 66.26
N GLU A 527 71.95 -2.21 66.37
CA GLU A 527 71.40 -0.85 66.48
C GLU A 527 70.65 -0.45 65.20
N GLY A 528 71.23 -0.70 64.01
CA GLY A 528 70.57 -0.42 62.73
C GLY A 528 69.27 -1.20 62.50
N ILE A 529 69.17 -2.44 63.00
CA ILE A 529 67.93 -3.24 62.92
C ILE A 529 66.85 -2.67 63.86
N LEU A 530 67.22 -2.19 65.05
CA LEU A 530 66.29 -1.54 65.99
C LEU A 530 65.73 -0.22 65.42
N GLU A 531 66.58 0.60 64.79
CA GLU A 531 66.16 1.81 64.07
C GLU A 531 65.18 1.49 62.92
N LEU A 532 65.46 0.44 62.14
CA LEU A 532 64.60 0.00 61.04
C LEU A 532 63.21 -0.44 61.54
N TYR A 533 63.17 -1.19 62.64
CA TYR A 533 61.93 -1.64 63.29
C TYR A 533 61.11 -0.45 63.81
N GLN A 534 61.73 0.49 64.53
CA GLN A 534 61.06 1.71 65.02
C GLN A 534 60.45 2.52 63.86
N LYS A 535 61.19 2.66 62.77
CA LYS A 535 60.82 3.51 61.63
C LYS A 535 59.67 2.96 60.79
N HIS A 536 59.64 1.65 60.55
CA HIS A 536 58.70 1.02 59.59
C HIS A 536 57.63 0.13 60.23
N ILE A 537 57.72 -0.21 61.52
CA ILE A 537 56.72 -1.06 62.21
C ILE A 537 56.08 -0.32 63.38
N GLN A 538 56.86 0.45 64.14
CA GLN A 538 56.37 1.02 65.40
C GLN A 538 55.55 2.31 65.24
N ASN A 539 55.56 2.93 64.06
CA ASN A 539 54.71 4.10 63.73
C ASN A 539 53.28 3.72 63.30
N ASP A 540 53.02 2.49 62.83
CA ASP A 540 51.65 2.08 62.43
C ASP A 540 50.72 1.99 63.66
N LEU A 541 51.23 1.53 64.80
CA LEU A 541 50.48 1.40 66.07
C LEU A 541 50.05 2.75 66.69
N VAL A 542 50.58 3.88 66.21
CA VAL A 542 50.17 5.22 66.65
C VAL A 542 49.17 5.85 65.67
N SER A 543 49.01 5.28 64.46
CA SER A 543 48.12 5.82 63.42
C SER A 543 46.67 5.31 63.51
N GLU A 544 46.35 4.33 64.37
CA GLU A 544 44.96 3.92 64.63
C GLU A 544 44.16 4.95 65.46
N ALA A 545 44.81 6.01 65.97
CA ALA A 545 44.22 6.98 66.89
C ALA A 545 43.79 8.32 66.26
N THR A 546 43.42 8.35 64.97
CA THR A 546 42.65 9.49 64.41
C THR A 546 41.43 9.04 63.59
N PRO A 547 40.31 8.64 64.24
CA PRO A 547 39.05 8.37 63.55
C PRO A 547 38.52 9.57 62.76
N ASN A 548 38.94 10.79 63.12
CA ASN A 548 38.44 12.05 62.57
C ASN A 548 38.65 12.20 61.05
N GLU A 549 39.76 11.76 60.46
CA GLU A 549 39.97 12.00 59.02
C GLU A 549 39.18 11.05 58.12
N GLU A 550 39.09 9.76 58.49
CA GLU A 550 38.25 8.82 57.74
C GLU A 550 36.78 9.07 57.99
N MET A 551 36.37 9.35 59.24
CA MET A 551 35.01 9.76 59.54
C MET A 551 34.64 11.07 58.82
N GLN A 552 35.52 12.07 58.75
CA GLN A 552 35.26 13.29 57.96
C GLN A 552 35.21 13.03 56.45
N ARG A 553 36.07 12.14 55.90
CA ARG A 553 35.99 11.74 54.48
C ARG A 553 34.72 10.94 54.18
N GLU A 554 34.27 10.11 55.10
CA GLU A 554 33.03 9.35 54.97
C GLU A 554 31.80 10.25 55.12
N PHE A 555 31.77 11.15 56.12
CA PHE A 555 30.73 12.19 56.24
C PHE A 555 30.72 13.12 55.03
N ALA A 556 31.87 13.47 54.45
CA ALA A 556 31.94 14.27 53.22
C ALA A 556 31.33 13.52 52.03
N ARG A 557 31.64 12.22 51.87
CA ARG A 557 31.02 11.36 50.83
C ARG A 557 29.52 11.15 51.03
N GLN A 558 29.09 10.86 52.26
CA GLN A 558 27.67 10.71 52.59
C GLN A 558 26.92 12.02 52.38
N ARG A 559 27.52 13.16 52.76
CA ARG A 559 26.97 14.49 52.50
C ARG A 559 26.93 14.82 51.02
N GLU A 560 27.97 14.54 50.25
CA GLU A 560 27.98 14.73 48.79
C GLU A 560 26.93 13.85 48.09
N HIS A 561 26.78 12.60 48.52
CA HIS A 561 25.73 11.70 48.04
C HIS A 561 24.31 12.18 48.40
N LEU A 562 24.12 12.69 49.63
CA LEU A 562 22.87 13.32 50.05
C LEU A 562 22.60 14.63 49.30
N GLU A 563 23.61 15.48 49.07
CA GLU A 563 23.50 16.71 48.28
C GLU A 563 23.14 16.39 46.81
N HIS A 564 23.76 15.37 46.20
CA HIS A 564 23.40 14.88 44.87
C HIS A 564 21.99 14.29 44.82
N THR A 565 21.59 13.52 45.82
CA THR A 565 20.24 12.93 45.90
C THR A 565 19.19 14.01 46.11
N LEU A 566 19.46 15.00 46.96
CA LEU A 566 18.57 16.14 47.24
C LEU A 566 18.52 17.10 46.04
N ALA A 567 19.61 17.27 45.29
CA ALA A 567 19.60 17.96 44.00
C ALA A 567 18.75 17.20 42.96
N GLY A 568 18.90 15.88 42.87
CA GLY A 568 18.07 15.02 42.00
C GLY A 568 16.59 15.05 42.36
N VAL A 569 16.25 15.01 43.66
CA VAL A 569 14.87 15.16 44.16
C VAL A 569 14.34 16.57 43.89
N ARG A 570 15.13 17.62 44.07
CA ARG A 570 14.75 19.00 43.69
C ARG A 570 14.52 19.15 42.19
N GLN A 571 15.34 18.51 41.36
CA GLN A 571 15.19 18.54 39.90
C GLN A 571 13.95 17.74 39.44
N LYS A 572 13.66 16.60 40.08
CA LYS A 572 12.40 15.86 39.89
C LYS A 572 11.21 16.71 40.30
N LEU A 573 11.21 17.27 41.51
CA LEU A 573 10.14 18.16 42.00
C LEU A 573 9.93 19.39 41.11
N ALA A 574 11.00 19.97 40.55
CA ALA A 574 10.90 21.07 39.59
C ALA A 574 10.27 20.62 38.26
N LYS A 575 10.68 19.46 37.72
CA LYS A 575 10.07 18.87 36.52
C LYS A 575 8.62 18.48 36.75
N ASP A 576 8.28 17.86 37.88
CA ASP A 576 6.92 17.49 38.23
C ASP A 576 6.05 18.75 38.39
N ALA A 577 6.58 19.84 38.97
CA ALA A 577 5.90 21.13 39.02
C ALA A 577 5.73 21.79 37.65
N GLU A 578 6.65 21.62 36.70
CA GLU A 578 6.49 22.05 35.31
C GLU A 578 5.46 21.20 34.56
N ILE A 579 5.48 19.87 34.74
CA ILE A 579 4.50 18.94 34.18
C ILE A 579 3.10 19.28 34.71
N HIS A 580 2.94 19.44 36.03
CA HIS A 580 1.66 19.85 36.62
C HIS A 580 1.21 21.24 36.16
N ARG A 581 2.11 22.19 35.90
CA ARG A 581 1.75 23.48 35.27
C ARG A 581 1.29 23.30 33.83
N ALA A 582 1.99 22.49 33.03
CA ALA A 582 1.60 22.20 31.65
C ALA A 582 0.26 21.47 31.57
N GLU A 583 0.05 20.48 32.45
CA GLU A 583 -1.22 19.76 32.64
C GLU A 583 -2.36 20.72 33.01
N TYR A 584 -2.13 21.60 33.99
CA TYR A 584 -3.09 22.60 34.42
C TYR A 584 -3.42 23.61 33.31
N ILE A 585 -2.41 24.03 32.52
CA ILE A 585 -2.60 24.91 31.36
C ILE A 585 -3.38 24.20 30.25
N ARG A 586 -3.12 22.92 29.97
CA ARG A 586 -3.89 22.10 29.01
C ARG A 586 -5.35 21.99 29.45
N ILE A 587 -5.59 21.59 30.70
CA ILE A 587 -6.94 21.48 31.28
C ILE A 587 -7.64 22.85 31.27
N MET A 588 -6.94 23.96 31.51
CA MET A 588 -7.46 25.33 31.34
C MET A 588 -7.91 25.61 29.90
N HIS A 589 -7.11 25.26 28.89
CA HIS A 589 -7.46 25.48 27.48
C HIS A 589 -8.64 24.58 27.03
N GLU A 590 -8.66 23.32 27.44
CA GLU A 590 -9.78 22.41 27.18
C GLU A 590 -11.07 22.92 27.83
N ASN A 591 -11.03 23.34 29.10
CA ASN A 591 -12.17 23.96 29.78
C ASN A 591 -12.60 25.28 29.10
N MET A 592 -11.66 26.10 28.62
CA MET A 592 -11.98 27.32 27.88
C MET A 592 -12.71 27.00 26.56
N SER A 593 -12.20 26.03 25.79
CA SER A 593 -12.83 25.57 24.55
C SER A 593 -14.24 25.00 24.80
N LEU A 594 -14.41 24.19 25.85
CA LEU A 594 -15.72 23.67 26.25
C LEU A 594 -16.68 24.80 26.70
N ILE A 595 -16.18 25.85 27.36
CA ILE A 595 -16.96 27.03 27.72
C ILE A 595 -17.36 27.83 26.47
N GLU A 596 -16.48 27.98 25.49
CA GLU A 596 -16.78 28.62 24.21
C GLU A 596 -17.84 27.84 23.42
N GLU A 597 -17.71 26.51 23.32
CA GLU A 597 -18.71 25.63 22.71
C GLU A 597 -20.07 25.73 23.43
N ILE A 598 -20.09 25.66 24.76
CA ILE A 598 -21.31 25.83 25.57
C ILE A 598 -21.93 27.21 25.32
N ASN A 599 -21.14 28.28 25.19
CA ASN A 599 -21.65 29.62 24.91
C ASN A 599 -22.18 29.76 23.47
N LYS A 600 -21.52 29.16 22.49
CA LYS A 600 -22.01 29.09 21.10
C LYS A 600 -23.33 28.31 21.02
N MET A 601 -23.39 27.13 21.64
CA MET A 601 -24.60 26.31 21.78
C MET A 601 -25.74 27.07 22.50
N ARG A 602 -25.44 27.87 23.53
CA ARG A 602 -26.43 28.75 24.19
C ARG A 602 -26.99 29.82 23.26
N ILE A 603 -26.18 30.38 22.36
CA ILE A 603 -26.61 31.35 21.34
C ILE A 603 -27.49 30.65 20.29
N GLU A 604 -27.05 29.50 19.77
CA GLU A 604 -27.81 28.70 18.81
C GLU A 604 -29.15 28.25 19.39
N LEU A 605 -29.17 27.76 20.64
CA LEU A 605 -30.39 27.37 21.34
C LEU A 605 -31.29 28.57 21.70
N ARG A 606 -30.74 29.77 21.91
CA ARG A 606 -31.52 31.02 22.01
C ARG A 606 -32.15 31.39 20.66
N ASN A 607 -31.42 31.22 19.56
CA ASN A 607 -31.91 31.47 18.21
C ASN A 607 -33.00 30.46 17.81
N SER A 608 -32.81 29.17 18.11
CA SER A 608 -33.81 28.12 17.91
C SER A 608 -35.07 28.36 18.77
N ARG A 609 -34.90 28.79 20.04
CA ARG A 609 -36.04 29.22 20.89
C ARG A 609 -36.77 30.44 20.33
N ASN A 610 -36.07 31.39 19.71
CA ASN A 610 -36.70 32.52 19.04
C ASN A 610 -37.43 32.06 17.76
N ARG A 611 -36.79 31.25 16.91
CA ARG A 611 -37.41 30.63 15.73
C ARG A 611 -38.71 29.88 16.09
N ILE A 612 -38.70 29.12 17.18
CA ILE A 612 -39.90 28.42 17.70
C ILE A 612 -40.94 29.41 18.20
N ARG A 613 -40.58 30.50 18.91
CA ARG A 613 -41.55 31.55 19.29
C ARG A 613 -42.15 32.26 18.08
N ASP A 614 -41.36 32.50 17.04
CA ASP A 614 -41.81 33.14 15.80
C ASP A 614 -42.78 32.20 15.07
N LEU A 615 -42.47 30.90 15.00
CA LEU A 615 -43.38 29.87 14.48
C LEU A 615 -44.65 29.74 15.34
N GLU A 616 -44.55 29.68 16.68
CA GLU A 616 -45.68 29.70 17.62
C GLU A 616 -46.55 30.95 17.42
N ALA A 617 -45.94 32.11 17.15
CA ALA A 617 -46.64 33.37 16.87
C ALA A 617 -47.36 33.35 15.51
N THR A 618 -46.72 32.82 14.45
CA THR A 618 -47.39 32.61 13.14
C THR A 618 -48.53 31.58 13.20
N MET A 619 -48.45 30.62 14.14
CA MET A 619 -49.54 29.69 14.46
C MET A 619 -50.59 30.27 15.43
N GLY A 620 -50.46 31.54 15.85
CA GLY A 620 -51.40 32.21 16.76
C GLY A 620 -51.36 31.74 18.23
N ILE A 621 -50.39 30.92 18.62
CA ILE A 621 -50.28 30.32 19.96
C ILE A 621 -49.45 31.21 20.89
N ASN A 622 -49.90 32.46 21.10
CA ASN A 622 -49.20 33.36 22.01
C ASN A 622 -49.54 33.01 23.48
N ARG A 623 -48.58 32.38 24.19
CA ARG A 623 -48.75 31.80 25.54
C ARG A 623 -49.32 32.72 26.63
N LYS A 624 -49.34 34.04 26.42
CA LYS A 624 -49.88 35.02 27.40
C LYS A 624 -51.38 35.33 27.27
N GLN A 625 -52.10 34.80 26.26
CA GLN A 625 -53.56 34.92 26.17
C GLN A 625 -54.23 33.53 26.05
N GLY A 626 -54.25 32.81 27.18
CA GLY A 626 -54.77 31.45 27.25
C GLY A 626 -56.26 31.32 26.90
N LYS A 627 -56.57 30.25 26.15
CA LYS A 627 -57.90 29.74 25.78
C LYS A 627 -58.78 30.65 24.90
N ARG A 628 -59.12 31.88 25.31
CA ARG A 628 -60.09 32.73 24.57
C ARG A 628 -59.64 33.12 23.15
N ALA A 629 -58.35 33.40 22.93
CA ALA A 629 -57.84 33.67 21.59
C ALA A 629 -57.90 32.42 20.67
N ARG A 630 -57.78 31.23 21.26
CA ARG A 630 -57.81 29.93 20.55
C ARG A 630 -59.20 29.62 20.01
N GLU A 631 -60.23 29.79 20.86
CA GLU A 631 -61.64 29.59 20.49
C GLU A 631 -62.16 30.58 19.43
N ILE A 632 -61.55 31.77 19.32
CA ILE A 632 -61.89 32.77 18.30
C ILE A 632 -61.20 32.46 16.96
N LEU A 633 -59.92 32.07 16.98
CA LEU A 633 -59.19 31.63 15.79
C LEU A 633 -59.83 30.37 15.16
N GLU A 634 -60.22 29.40 15.99
CA GLU A 634 -60.87 28.16 15.55
C GLU A 634 -62.23 28.40 14.85
N LYS A 635 -62.88 29.55 15.10
CA LYS A 635 -64.12 29.98 14.44
C LYS A 635 -63.90 30.85 13.19
N ILE A 636 -62.71 31.44 13.01
CA ILE A 636 -62.40 32.35 11.90
C ILE A 636 -61.61 31.64 10.80
N THR A 637 -60.66 30.77 11.16
CA THR A 637 -59.79 30.08 10.20
C THR A 637 -60.21 28.62 10.04
N GLY A 638 -61.29 28.42 9.29
CA GLY A 638 -61.80 27.09 8.95
C GLY A 638 -60.94 26.35 7.92
N HIS A 639 -59.69 26.00 8.27
CA HIS A 639 -58.99 24.76 7.87
C HIS A 639 -57.66 24.61 8.64
N ARG A 640 -57.15 23.37 8.64
CA ARG A 640 -56.00 22.90 9.46
C ARG A 640 -54.77 23.81 9.38
N PRO A 641 -53.99 23.97 10.48
CA PRO A 641 -52.67 24.57 10.38
C PRO A 641 -51.83 23.80 9.35
N ASN A 642 -51.10 24.53 8.50
CA ASN A 642 -50.36 23.97 7.38
C ASN A 642 -49.47 22.81 7.87
N PRO A 643 -49.67 21.55 7.38
CA PRO A 643 -48.98 20.39 7.94
C PRO A 643 -47.45 20.50 7.83
N VAL A 644 -46.94 21.25 6.84
CA VAL A 644 -45.52 21.58 6.70
C VAL A 644 -45.01 22.35 7.93
N ILE A 645 -45.74 23.39 8.37
CA ILE A 645 -45.35 24.23 9.52
C ILE A 645 -45.46 23.44 10.84
N VAL A 646 -46.46 22.55 10.95
CA VAL A 646 -46.60 21.66 12.11
C VAL A 646 -45.45 20.64 12.18
N GLN A 647 -45.03 20.12 11.02
CA GLN A 647 -43.90 19.20 10.91
C GLN A 647 -42.57 19.91 11.19
N GLU A 648 -42.33 21.09 10.60
CA GLU A 648 -41.15 21.93 10.90
C GLU A 648 -41.08 22.29 12.40
N LEU A 649 -42.20 22.61 13.05
CA LEU A 649 -42.23 22.88 14.49
C LEU A 649 -41.99 21.62 15.33
N ALA A 650 -42.42 20.43 14.88
CA ALA A 650 -42.13 19.15 15.55
C ALA A 650 -40.66 18.70 15.36
N GLU A 651 -40.05 19.02 14.23
CA GLU A 651 -38.64 18.78 13.95
C GLU A 651 -37.74 19.77 14.71
N ALA A 652 -38.09 21.06 14.72
CA ALA A 652 -37.39 22.07 15.52
C ALA A 652 -37.44 21.78 17.03
N ASN A 653 -38.57 21.27 17.55
CA ASN A 653 -38.67 20.86 18.96
C ASN A 653 -37.83 19.60 19.28
N ARG A 654 -37.71 18.64 18.35
CA ARG A 654 -36.83 17.47 18.51
C ARG A 654 -35.36 17.88 18.53
N ALA A 655 -34.93 18.68 17.55
CA ALA A 655 -33.58 19.22 17.49
C ALA A 655 -33.21 20.02 18.76
N LEU A 656 -34.14 20.82 19.28
CA LEU A 656 -33.92 21.56 20.54
C LEU A 656 -33.78 20.62 21.76
N HIS A 657 -34.54 19.53 21.82
CA HIS A 657 -34.43 18.54 22.89
C HIS A 657 -33.08 17.82 22.85
N GLU A 658 -32.65 17.37 21.67
CA GLU A 658 -31.34 16.74 21.43
C GLU A 658 -30.17 17.68 21.77
N GLN A 659 -30.21 18.93 21.31
CA GLN A 659 -29.22 19.97 21.67
C GLN A 659 -29.20 20.25 23.18
N SER A 660 -30.35 20.27 23.84
CA SER A 660 -30.42 20.49 25.30
C SER A 660 -29.90 19.28 26.10
N HIS A 661 -30.08 18.07 25.60
CA HIS A 661 -29.52 16.85 26.19
C HIS A 661 -28.00 16.80 26.02
N PHE A 662 -27.49 17.16 24.84
CA PHE A 662 -26.04 17.24 24.58
C PHE A 662 -25.34 18.31 25.41
N MET A 663 -25.96 19.48 25.64
CA MET A 663 -25.44 20.46 26.61
C MET A 663 -25.37 19.91 28.03
N HIS A 664 -26.30 19.05 28.45
CA HIS A 664 -26.25 18.45 29.80
C HIS A 664 -25.04 17.52 29.92
N LEU A 665 -24.81 16.66 28.92
CA LEU A 665 -23.62 15.79 28.84
C LEU A 665 -22.30 16.58 28.87
N LEU A 666 -22.22 17.72 28.18
CA LEU A 666 -21.05 18.60 28.23
C LEU A 666 -20.87 19.28 29.60
N GLN A 667 -21.96 19.69 30.25
CA GLN A 667 -21.92 20.26 31.60
C GLN A 667 -21.55 19.23 32.67
N ASP A 668 -21.98 17.98 32.52
CA ASP A 668 -21.59 16.88 33.41
C ASP A 668 -20.10 16.55 33.25
N LYS A 669 -19.56 16.56 32.02
CA LYS A 669 -18.09 16.44 31.79
C LYS A 669 -17.30 17.58 32.45
N LEU A 670 -17.82 18.81 32.41
CA LEU A 670 -17.20 19.98 33.05
C LEU A 670 -17.29 19.96 34.59
N ARG A 671 -18.29 19.26 35.15
CA ARG A 671 -18.42 19.01 36.60
C ARG A 671 -17.57 17.84 37.09
N LEU A 672 -17.46 16.79 36.28
CA LEU A 672 -16.71 15.56 36.55
C LEU A 672 -15.25 15.68 36.06
N GLY A 673 -14.59 16.81 36.35
CA GLY A 673 -13.18 17.01 36.02
C GLY A 673 -12.30 15.86 36.54
N PRO A 674 -11.18 15.53 35.88
CA PRO A 674 -10.49 14.26 36.07
C PRO A 674 -9.80 14.14 37.44
N SER A 675 -10.56 13.76 38.48
CA SER A 675 -10.05 13.47 39.83
C SER A 675 -10.03 11.97 40.17
N ALA A 676 -10.12 11.11 39.16
CA ALA A 676 -10.18 9.65 39.31
C ALA A 676 -8.92 8.96 38.73
N CYS A 677 -7.73 9.46 39.08
CA CYS A 677 -6.42 8.84 38.80
C CYS A 677 -5.38 9.19 39.89
N ALA A 678 -5.81 9.19 41.15
CA ALA A 678 -4.95 9.13 42.33
C ALA A 678 -5.63 8.28 43.40
N ASP A 679 -4.84 7.58 44.21
CA ASP A 679 -5.23 6.92 45.46
C ASP A 679 -6.18 5.70 45.42
N THR A 680 -5.80 4.66 44.67
CA THR A 680 -6.24 3.26 44.96
C THR A 680 -5.10 2.24 44.86
N ASN A 681 -4.14 2.33 45.78
CA ASN A 681 -3.17 1.26 46.02
C ASN A 681 -2.98 1.03 47.53
N ASN A 682 -3.99 0.45 48.19
CA ASN A 682 -3.85 -0.31 49.45
C ASN A 682 -5.16 -0.99 49.91
N ALA A 683 -5.00 -2.13 50.58
CA ALA A 683 -5.97 -2.83 51.47
C ALA A 683 -7.19 -3.59 50.89
N ALA A 684 -6.98 -4.92 50.76
CA ALA A 684 -7.73 -6.01 51.43
C ALA A 684 -9.26 -6.22 51.27
N VAL A 685 -9.59 -7.36 50.64
CA VAL A 685 -10.47 -8.46 51.13
C VAL A 685 -11.58 -8.13 52.15
N VAL A 686 -12.85 -8.33 51.75
CA VAL A 686 -13.89 -9.12 52.48
C VAL A 686 -14.94 -9.64 51.46
N GLU A 687 -15.52 -10.82 51.73
CA GLU A 687 -16.45 -11.58 50.90
C GLU A 687 -17.96 -11.30 51.12
N THR A 688 -18.75 -11.44 50.04
CA THR A 688 -20.16 -11.96 50.00
C THR A 688 -21.33 -11.07 50.51
N PRO A 689 -22.63 -11.43 50.32
CA PRO A 689 -23.35 -11.40 49.04
C PRO A 689 -24.81 -10.83 49.15
N LEU A 690 -25.72 -11.22 48.22
CA LEU A 690 -27.20 -11.02 48.17
C LEU A 690 -27.67 -9.68 47.53
N SER A 691 -28.26 -9.68 46.32
CA SER A 691 -29.68 -9.99 45.98
C SER A 691 -30.66 -8.96 46.56
N THR A 692 -31.32 -8.06 45.83
CA THR A 692 -32.48 -8.29 44.93
C THR A 692 -33.13 -6.92 44.61
N SER A 693 -34.06 -6.72 43.66
CA SER A 693 -34.37 -7.34 42.35
C SER A 693 -35.54 -6.56 41.72
N ASN A 694 -35.60 -6.37 40.39
CA ASN A 694 -36.87 -6.17 39.67
C ASN A 694 -36.72 -6.33 38.14
N THR A 695 -37.83 -6.67 37.46
CA THR A 695 -37.83 -7.39 36.18
C THR A 695 -38.87 -6.89 35.17
N PHE A 696 -38.46 -6.81 33.89
CA PHE A 696 -39.28 -6.92 32.65
C PHE A 696 -40.34 -5.82 32.36
N PRO A 697 -40.90 -5.72 31.11
CA PRO A 697 -40.69 -6.55 29.90
C PRO A 697 -40.34 -5.80 28.58
N SER A 698 -40.13 -6.58 27.52
CA SER A 698 -40.19 -6.24 26.09
C SER A 698 -41.61 -5.75 25.66
N SER A 699 -41.92 -5.16 24.48
CA SER A 699 -41.47 -5.46 23.10
C SER A 699 -41.90 -4.38 22.04
N LEU A 700 -41.40 -4.56 20.80
CA LEU A 700 -41.68 -3.95 19.46
C LEU A 700 -43.17 -3.71 19.06
N PRO A 701 -43.56 -2.90 18.02
CA PRO A 701 -43.17 -3.06 16.59
C PRO A 701 -43.20 -1.81 15.65
N PRO A 702 -42.98 -2.01 14.32
CA PRO A 702 -43.90 -1.44 13.31
C PRO A 702 -44.39 -2.43 12.22
N LEU A 703 -45.36 -2.01 11.40
CA LEU A 703 -46.29 -2.83 10.59
C LEU A 703 -45.96 -2.96 9.08
N GLN A 704 -46.44 -4.06 8.48
CA GLN A 704 -46.74 -4.21 7.04
C GLN A 704 -48.23 -3.89 6.73
N PRO A 705 -48.61 -3.70 5.46
CA PRO A 705 -49.89 -4.15 4.89
C PRO A 705 -49.71 -5.46 4.08
N ALA A 706 -50.38 -6.57 4.44
CA ALA A 706 -51.69 -7.02 3.93
C ALA A 706 -51.62 -7.66 2.52
N GLY A 707 -52.05 -8.88 2.19
CA GLY A 707 -52.79 -10.01 2.81
C GLY A 707 -52.82 -11.14 1.73
N ALA A 708 -53.54 -12.26 1.80
CA ALA A 708 -54.44 -12.82 2.81
C ALA A 708 -54.60 -14.35 2.58
N ILE A 709 -54.81 -15.11 3.68
CA ILE A 709 -55.70 -16.28 3.77
C ILE A 709 -55.37 -17.55 2.92
N ARG A 710 -54.64 -18.49 3.57
CA ARG A 710 -55.00 -19.90 3.92
C ARG A 710 -56.32 -20.50 3.34
N PRO A 711 -56.48 -21.84 3.21
CA PRO A 711 -56.08 -22.83 4.24
C PRO A 711 -55.53 -24.19 3.73
N SER A 712 -54.81 -24.94 4.59
CA SER A 712 -55.14 -26.29 5.12
C SER A 712 -55.28 -27.43 4.09
N SER A 713 -54.79 -28.65 4.31
CA SER A 713 -54.00 -29.28 5.38
C SER A 713 -53.76 -30.74 4.96
N ASP A 714 -52.60 -31.33 5.30
CA ASP A 714 -52.27 -32.75 5.58
C ASP A 714 -53.13 -33.94 5.03
N PRO A 715 -52.56 -35.17 4.98
CA PRO A 715 -51.19 -35.60 4.73
C PRO A 715 -51.14 -36.65 3.59
N GLY A 716 -49.98 -37.30 3.36
CA GLY A 716 -49.77 -38.21 2.22
C GLY A 716 -50.27 -39.66 2.40
N ILE A 717 -50.24 -40.41 1.28
CA ILE A 717 -50.21 -41.87 1.04
C ILE A 717 -50.14 -41.97 -0.52
N GLN A 718 -49.05 -42.42 -1.13
CA GLN A 718 -48.65 -43.81 -1.44
C GLN A 718 -49.41 -44.43 -2.64
N GLU A 719 -48.72 -45.30 -3.38
CA GLU A 719 -49.13 -46.01 -4.62
C GLU A 719 -49.25 -45.16 -5.91
N ASP A 720 -49.09 -45.70 -7.13
CA ASP A 720 -48.22 -46.77 -7.67
C ASP A 720 -48.27 -46.65 -9.22
N THR A 721 -47.65 -47.57 -9.95
CA THR A 721 -47.87 -47.92 -11.37
C THR A 721 -47.12 -47.13 -12.46
N SER A 722 -45.90 -47.60 -12.71
CA SER A 722 -45.47 -48.09 -14.03
C SER A 722 -45.37 -47.13 -15.25
N ARG A 723 -44.19 -47.12 -15.88
CA ARG A 723 -44.03 -47.74 -17.23
C ARG A 723 -42.59 -48.09 -17.59
N LYS A 724 -42.48 -49.31 -18.13
CA LYS A 724 -41.36 -50.18 -18.55
C LYS A 724 -40.08 -49.57 -19.17
N PRO A 725 -38.95 -50.31 -19.12
CA PRO A 725 -37.66 -49.97 -19.73
C PRO A 725 -37.49 -50.52 -21.16
N VAL A 726 -36.43 -50.09 -21.85
CA VAL A 726 -35.83 -50.81 -23.00
C VAL A 726 -34.33 -51.03 -22.75
N LYS A 727 -33.88 -52.28 -22.90
CA LYS A 727 -32.46 -52.68 -22.96
C LYS A 727 -31.99 -52.73 -24.41
N ALA A 728 -30.82 -52.16 -24.70
CA ALA A 728 -29.87 -52.62 -25.72
C ALA A 728 -28.52 -51.92 -25.44
N ARG A 729 -27.49 -52.67 -25.01
CA ARG A 729 -26.35 -53.13 -25.84
C ARG A 729 -25.47 -51.98 -26.37
N SER A 730 -24.13 -51.96 -26.30
CA SER A 730 -23.04 -52.78 -25.69
C SER A 730 -21.80 -52.57 -26.58
N ILE A 731 -20.58 -52.86 -26.08
CA ILE A 731 -19.31 -53.07 -26.84
C ILE A 731 -18.64 -51.77 -27.32
N VAL A 732 -17.32 -51.54 -27.17
CA VAL A 732 -16.25 -52.30 -26.46
C VAL A 732 -15.90 -51.57 -25.16
#